data_AF-A0A2E9MLW7-F1
#
_entry.id   AF-A0A2E9MLW7-F1
#
_cell.length_a   1.000
_cell.length_b   1.000
_cell.length_c   1.000
_cell.angle_alpha   90.00
_cell.angle_beta   90.00
_cell.angle_gamma   90.00
#
_symmetry.space_group_name_H-M   'P 1'
#
loop_
_entity.id
_entity.type
_entity.pdbx_description
1 polymer ?
#
loop_
_entity_poly.entity_id
_entity_poly.type
_entity_poly.pdbx_seq_one_letter_code
_entity_poly.pdbx_strand_id
1 'polypeptide(L)'
;MLPPEWVFGLENNNLGIRPRGRGRPQLEQILDTHSLCSDVDWSRFDWPGIPIQTAVRVFSEHIAVDPEPDFVDVPLLPGRLRDPRSIATIPFLTETWEVLDSILPSDEDLAEFLGTSTALDLLQLADCPQVVLDVAITARSWVDVPAAAIGTSPSGLVVANPERPVDIDDAYRLAGLRHLRTACVPERFMDPTSKWAEALAGRAGIARSQMTLEEAGHLVGVTRERVRQLTTTHCIDHDSRRRWPLSIGLQSIKDTLVGSVGESLDTAERRLNTALAEPGSNLGLESRPLGFENAVALLGWFGHPVGLCVDDVWRVQPLDEALSLPESVTLAGIRMMVWELSEGTGFLREPDLVQAVRDLLPEFEEDDLRRVVDAAIGYDRLPLGYLFVVKSTDCAVFGVLRRMLSWANPLPLSELFEGLDRRFRFRGLPKVPPLEVIRELVRRTASFDIDGDFVSSATPQPVQQIALWERGREADDEQEADDETILGWIGRQLREADGHVLHRSAILEAGRLEGLNTTSVGVYIQFGEIVFPVGQGCYRLVGSSPSASEIDAARTSALRATVPTRIAYRYTDCGVRLSVRVGNALRDSGVLAVNVRTQRLIANRTIQVNSAEDTHGHLGRSNAALFGFSSVLNALDVMPGDQVVIDLDLTDNTAHVRMDDDADS
;
A
#
# COMPACT_ATOMS: atom_id res chain seq x y z
N MET A 1 -42.67 20.34 0.25
CA MET A 1 -43.25 21.41 1.09
C MET A 1 -43.58 20.81 2.44
N LEU A 2 -43.43 21.54 3.54
CA LEU A 2 -43.88 21.06 4.85
C LEU A 2 -45.41 20.97 4.89
N PRO A 3 -45.99 20.06 5.69
CA PRO A 3 -47.43 20.01 5.93
C PRO A 3 -47.97 21.36 6.46
N PRO A 4 -49.10 21.89 5.97
CA PRO A 4 -49.72 23.13 6.46
C PRO A 4 -49.97 23.17 7.98
N GLU A 5 -50.03 22.00 8.61
CA GLU A 5 -50.25 21.82 10.04
C GLU A 5 -48.99 22.12 10.88
N TRP A 6 -47.79 21.97 10.32
CA TRP A 6 -46.52 22.20 11.03
C TRP A 6 -46.15 23.68 11.14
N VAL A 7 -46.79 24.48 10.30
CA VAL A 7 -46.46 25.88 10.03
C VAL A 7 -46.76 26.78 11.22
N PHE A 8 -47.87 26.48 11.90
CA PHE A 8 -48.40 27.23 13.04
C PHE A 8 -47.59 26.99 14.34
N GLY A 9 -46.81 25.90 14.42
CA GLY A 9 -46.04 25.56 15.62
C GLY A 9 -44.68 26.28 15.73
N LEU A 10 -44.14 26.79 14.61
CA LEU A 10 -42.77 27.32 14.52
C LEU A 10 -42.67 28.86 14.56
N GLU A 11 -43.80 29.57 14.68
CA GLU A 11 -43.96 31.03 14.46
C GLU A 11 -43.10 31.94 15.36
N ASN A 12 -42.50 31.42 16.44
CA ASN A 12 -41.85 32.23 17.47
C ASN A 12 -40.32 32.38 17.35
N ASN A 13 -39.66 31.77 16.36
CA ASN A 13 -38.20 31.83 16.25
C ASN A 13 -37.69 32.84 15.21
N ASN A 14 -36.76 33.70 15.62
CA ASN A 14 -36.17 34.74 14.79
C ASN A 14 -35.11 34.12 13.86
N LEU A 15 -35.50 33.74 12.64
CA LEU A 15 -34.72 32.88 11.73
C LEU A 15 -33.48 33.55 11.08
N GLY A 16 -33.28 34.85 11.24
CA GLY A 16 -32.18 35.59 10.59
C GLY A 16 -32.27 35.66 9.05
N ILE A 17 -33.38 35.23 8.47
CA ILE A 17 -33.66 35.20 7.03
C ILE A 17 -33.96 36.62 6.53
N ARG A 18 -33.44 37.02 5.36
CA ARG A 18 -33.72 38.33 4.75
C ARG A 18 -34.35 38.18 3.36
N PRO A 19 -35.41 38.93 3.02
CA PRO A 19 -35.96 38.93 1.67
C PRO A 19 -35.02 39.63 0.68
N ARG A 20 -34.88 39.11 -0.54
CA ARG A 20 -34.03 39.71 -1.59
C ARG A 20 -34.74 40.83 -2.35
N GLY A 21 -34.38 42.10 -2.10
CA GLY A 21 -34.82 43.24 -2.91
C GLY A 21 -34.44 44.63 -2.38
N ARG A 22 -34.25 45.62 -3.28
CA ARG A 22 -34.06 47.04 -2.93
C ARG A 22 -35.44 47.70 -2.70
N GLY A 23 -36.01 47.50 -1.52
CA GLY A 23 -37.13 48.28 -0.98
C GLY A 23 -36.81 48.66 0.46
N ARG A 24 -37.11 49.89 0.88
CA ARG A 24 -36.85 50.37 2.26
C ARG A 24 -37.41 49.39 3.30
N PRO A 25 -36.73 49.19 4.44
CA PRO A 25 -37.28 48.42 5.55
C PRO A 25 -38.40 49.26 6.18
N GLN A 26 -39.65 49.02 5.78
CA GLN A 26 -40.81 49.53 6.48
C GLN A 26 -41.41 48.38 7.29
N LEU A 27 -41.21 48.50 8.61
CA LEU A 27 -41.65 47.61 9.68
C LEU A 27 -41.07 46.21 9.66
N GLU A 28 -40.74 45.76 10.86
CA GLU A 28 -40.46 44.40 11.26
C GLU A 28 -41.58 43.47 10.76
N GLN A 29 -41.52 43.04 9.51
CA GLN A 29 -42.12 41.77 9.13
C GLN A 29 -41.20 40.70 9.70
N ILE A 30 -41.46 40.38 10.98
CA ILE A 30 -41.21 39.05 11.53
C ILE A 30 -41.70 38.09 10.45
N LEU A 31 -40.77 37.30 9.92
CA LEU A 31 -41.12 36.21 9.00
C LEU A 31 -41.97 35.24 9.80
N ASP A 32 -43.28 35.43 9.69
CA ASP A 32 -44.30 34.47 10.04
C ASP A 32 -43.88 33.14 9.39
N THR A 33 -43.71 32.06 10.17
CA THR A 33 -43.25 30.77 9.66
C THR A 33 -44.14 30.18 8.57
N HIS A 34 -45.30 30.80 8.32
CA HIS A 34 -46.06 30.75 7.07
C HIS A 34 -45.23 30.82 5.77
N SER A 35 -44.05 31.45 5.76
CA SER A 35 -43.20 31.51 4.56
C SER A 35 -42.33 30.27 4.31
N LEU A 36 -42.09 29.43 5.32
CA LEU A 36 -41.38 28.15 5.20
C LEU A 36 -42.27 27.05 4.60
N CYS A 37 -43.55 27.32 4.33
CA CYS A 37 -44.54 26.25 4.19
C CYS A 37 -45.66 26.54 3.17
N SER A 38 -45.51 27.58 2.36
CA SER A 38 -46.41 27.86 1.23
C SER A 38 -45.74 27.48 -0.09
N ASP A 39 -46.49 27.51 -1.21
CA ASP A 39 -45.97 27.43 -2.60
C ASP A 39 -44.95 28.55 -2.95
N VAL A 40 -44.49 29.29 -1.94
CA VAL A 40 -43.51 30.35 -2.04
C VAL A 40 -42.18 29.73 -2.46
N ASP A 41 -41.74 30.16 -3.63
CA ASP A 41 -40.41 29.95 -4.17
C ASP A 41 -39.32 30.38 -3.15
N TRP A 42 -38.73 29.38 -2.48
CA TRP A 42 -37.74 29.52 -1.40
C TRP A 42 -36.46 30.21 -1.85
N SER A 43 -36.24 30.29 -3.16
CA SER A 43 -35.10 30.97 -3.76
C SER A 43 -35.13 32.51 -3.60
N ARG A 44 -36.27 33.04 -3.12
CA ARG A 44 -36.49 34.47 -2.86
C ARG A 44 -35.91 34.96 -1.52
N PHE A 45 -35.47 34.05 -0.67
CA PHE A 45 -34.92 34.36 0.65
C PHE A 45 -33.40 34.19 0.70
N ASP A 46 -32.71 35.03 1.49
CA ASP A 46 -31.32 34.81 1.88
C ASP A 46 -31.27 33.94 3.14
N TRP A 47 -30.69 32.74 2.98
CA TRP A 47 -30.51 31.77 4.04
C TRP A 47 -29.12 31.88 4.65
N PRO A 48 -28.97 31.74 5.98
CA PRO A 48 -27.66 31.74 6.64
C PRO A 48 -26.85 30.46 6.36
N GLY A 49 -27.47 29.44 5.76
CA GLY A 49 -26.88 28.15 5.38
C GLY A 49 -27.80 27.41 4.39
N ILE A 50 -27.63 26.09 4.25
CA ILE A 50 -28.56 25.29 3.44
C ILE A 50 -29.97 25.35 4.08
N PRO A 51 -31.05 25.52 3.31
CA PRO A 51 -32.40 25.64 3.86
C PRO A 51 -32.82 24.48 4.76
N ILE A 52 -32.54 23.23 4.36
CA ILE A 52 -32.90 22.05 5.17
C ILE A 52 -32.17 22.03 6.52
N GLN A 53 -30.87 22.35 6.55
CA GLN A 53 -30.11 22.43 7.80
C GLN A 53 -30.61 23.55 8.71
N THR A 54 -31.02 24.68 8.13
CA THR A 54 -31.62 25.78 8.88
C THR A 54 -32.96 25.35 9.49
N ALA A 55 -33.80 24.62 8.74
CA ALA A 55 -35.05 24.06 9.25
C ALA A 55 -34.81 23.03 10.36
N VAL A 56 -33.83 22.13 10.19
CA VAL A 56 -33.45 21.14 11.22
C VAL A 56 -33.02 21.79 12.51
N ARG A 57 -32.19 22.84 12.46
CA ARG A 57 -31.78 23.58 13.66
C ARG A 57 -32.99 24.11 14.42
N VAL A 58 -33.90 24.78 13.72
CA VAL A 58 -35.08 25.42 14.32
C VAL A 58 -36.03 24.39 14.91
N PHE A 59 -36.21 23.27 14.21
CA PHE A 59 -37.04 22.17 14.68
C PHE A 59 -36.43 21.48 15.90
N SER A 60 -35.12 21.27 15.91
CA SER A 60 -34.39 20.71 17.07
C SER A 60 -34.48 21.63 18.29
N GLU A 61 -34.39 22.95 18.10
CA GLU A 61 -34.61 23.93 19.17
C GLU A 61 -36.03 23.86 19.75
N HIS A 62 -37.05 23.62 18.91
CA HIS A 62 -38.43 23.44 19.40
C HIS A 62 -38.61 22.14 20.17
N ILE A 63 -38.10 21.01 19.64
CA ILE A 63 -38.16 19.71 20.32
C ILE A 63 -37.46 19.75 21.68
N ALA A 64 -36.37 20.51 21.80
CA ALA A 64 -35.68 20.68 23.08
C ALA A 64 -36.52 21.41 24.15
N VAL A 65 -37.48 22.23 23.73
CA VAL A 65 -38.40 22.97 24.63
C VAL A 65 -39.67 22.16 24.91
N ASP A 66 -40.20 21.49 23.87
CA ASP A 66 -41.37 20.64 23.92
C ASP A 66 -41.09 19.33 23.17
N PRO A 67 -40.78 18.21 23.86
CA PRO A 67 -40.35 16.96 23.23
C PRO A 67 -41.40 16.25 22.38
N GLU A 68 -42.70 16.53 22.61
CA GLU A 68 -43.81 15.92 21.87
C GLU A 68 -44.76 17.01 21.36
N PRO A 69 -44.29 17.90 20.47
CA PRO A 69 -45.08 19.05 20.11
C PRO A 69 -46.26 18.62 19.23
N ASP A 70 -47.47 19.02 19.62
CA ASP A 70 -48.74 18.61 18.99
C ASP A 70 -48.76 18.75 17.45
N PHE A 71 -47.97 19.68 16.89
CA PHE A 71 -47.92 19.91 15.44
C PHE A 71 -47.20 18.80 14.65
N VAL A 72 -46.44 17.91 15.30
CA VAL A 72 -45.79 16.76 14.64
C VAL A 72 -46.65 15.49 14.64
N ASP A 73 -47.80 15.52 15.32
CA ASP A 73 -48.82 14.45 15.28
C ASP A 73 -49.64 14.51 13.98
N VAL A 74 -48.93 14.54 12.85
CA VAL A 74 -49.48 14.66 11.50
C VAL A 74 -49.00 13.45 10.69
N PRO A 75 -49.88 12.80 9.90
CA PRO A 75 -49.48 11.66 9.08
C PRO A 75 -48.31 12.00 8.16
N LEU A 76 -47.31 11.11 8.04
CA LEU A 76 -46.18 11.35 7.13
C LEU A 76 -46.65 11.38 5.67
N LEU A 77 -47.47 10.40 5.28
CA LEU A 77 -48.19 10.36 4.02
C LEU A 77 -49.71 10.41 4.25
N PRO A 78 -50.49 10.94 3.30
CA PRO A 78 -51.95 10.97 3.40
C PRO A 78 -52.61 9.58 3.22
N GLY A 79 -51.83 8.52 3.04
CA GLY A 79 -52.30 7.16 2.83
C GLY A 79 -51.18 6.21 2.39
N ARG A 80 -51.55 4.97 2.04
CA ARG A 80 -50.61 3.93 1.62
C ARG A 80 -50.18 4.08 0.16
N LEU A 81 -48.93 3.72 -0.12
CA LEU A 81 -48.42 3.60 -1.49
C LEU A 81 -49.10 2.43 -2.22
N ARG A 82 -49.40 2.62 -3.50
CA ARG A 82 -49.95 1.57 -4.37
C ARG A 82 -48.95 0.44 -4.61
N ASP A 83 -47.68 0.79 -4.74
CA ASP A 83 -46.55 -0.13 -4.82
C ASP A 83 -45.55 0.22 -3.72
N PRO A 84 -45.47 -0.56 -2.63
CA PRO A 84 -44.55 -0.31 -1.54
C PRO A 84 -43.09 -0.14 -1.98
N ARG A 85 -42.64 -0.91 -2.99
CA ARG A 85 -41.26 -0.88 -3.47
C ARG A 85 -40.89 0.41 -4.20
N SER A 86 -41.88 1.19 -4.61
CA SER A 86 -41.64 2.49 -5.24
C SER A 86 -41.03 3.51 -4.27
N ILE A 87 -41.08 3.26 -2.95
CA ILE A 87 -40.44 4.11 -1.94
C ILE A 87 -38.93 4.25 -2.14
N ALA A 88 -38.26 3.21 -2.64
CA ALA A 88 -36.83 3.20 -2.95
C ALA A 88 -36.43 4.21 -4.03
N THR A 89 -37.42 4.78 -4.74
CA THR A 89 -37.19 5.81 -5.76
C THR A 89 -37.30 7.24 -5.22
N ILE A 90 -37.78 7.42 -3.98
CA ILE A 90 -37.89 8.73 -3.35
C ILE A 90 -36.49 9.22 -2.92
N PRO A 91 -36.05 10.41 -3.36
CA PRO A 91 -34.69 10.88 -3.15
C PRO A 91 -34.52 11.55 -1.77
N PHE A 92 -34.67 10.79 -0.70
CA PHE A 92 -34.27 11.24 0.65
C PHE A 92 -32.76 11.55 0.69
N LEU A 93 -32.34 12.32 1.69
CA LEU A 93 -30.93 12.52 1.99
C LEU A 93 -30.25 11.16 2.23
N THR A 94 -28.97 11.05 1.87
CA THR A 94 -28.20 9.80 2.07
C THR A 94 -28.17 9.42 3.55
N GLU A 95 -27.96 10.39 4.43
CA GLU A 95 -27.96 10.22 5.89
C GLU A 95 -29.35 9.82 6.41
N THR A 96 -30.43 10.27 5.75
CA THR A 96 -31.79 9.86 6.10
C THR A 96 -32.00 8.38 5.76
N TRP A 97 -31.54 7.94 4.59
CA TRP A 97 -31.63 6.53 4.18
C TRP A 97 -30.85 5.62 5.13
N GLU A 98 -29.65 6.02 5.57
CA GLU A 98 -28.85 5.24 6.52
C GLU A 98 -29.59 4.98 7.84
N VAL A 99 -30.26 6.00 8.39
CA VAL A 99 -31.06 5.85 9.61
C VAL A 99 -32.28 4.98 9.34
N LEU A 100 -33.03 5.24 8.26
CA LEU A 100 -34.24 4.49 7.93
C LEU A 100 -33.95 2.98 7.70
N ASP A 101 -32.90 2.66 6.94
CA ASP A 101 -32.47 1.28 6.66
C ASP A 101 -32.01 0.56 7.95
N SER A 102 -31.56 1.30 8.98
CA SER A 102 -31.16 0.73 10.28
C SER A 102 -32.33 0.39 11.20
N ILE A 103 -33.44 1.14 11.11
CA ILE A 103 -34.62 0.99 11.99
C ILE A 103 -35.76 0.20 11.32
N LEU A 104 -35.81 0.18 9.99
CA LEU A 104 -36.85 -0.49 9.19
C LEU A 104 -36.18 -1.46 8.20
N PRO A 105 -36.40 -2.77 8.34
CA PRO A 105 -35.57 -3.79 7.68
C PRO A 105 -35.86 -3.98 6.18
N SER A 106 -36.92 -3.38 5.64
CA SER A 106 -37.25 -3.49 4.21
C SER A 106 -38.00 -2.26 3.67
N ASP A 107 -37.93 -2.07 2.35
CA ASP A 107 -38.72 -1.07 1.62
C ASP A 107 -40.24 -1.23 1.87
N GLU A 108 -40.71 -2.47 2.06
CA GLU A 108 -42.12 -2.76 2.32
C GLU A 108 -42.54 -2.29 3.72
N ASP A 109 -41.68 -2.49 4.72
CA ASP A 109 -41.89 -2.01 6.10
C ASP A 109 -41.84 -0.49 6.16
N LEU A 110 -40.88 0.13 5.46
CA LEU A 110 -40.78 1.58 5.38
C LEU A 110 -42.02 2.20 4.71
N ALA A 111 -42.49 1.62 3.61
CA ALA A 111 -43.70 2.10 2.93
C ALA A 111 -44.96 1.96 3.79
N GLU A 112 -45.09 0.86 4.54
CA GLU A 112 -46.19 0.67 5.47
C GLU A 112 -46.12 1.66 6.64
N PHE A 113 -44.93 1.84 7.22
CA PHE A 113 -44.69 2.80 8.30
C PHE A 113 -45.05 4.23 7.87
N LEU A 114 -44.50 4.72 6.74
CA LEU A 114 -44.80 6.06 6.23
C LEU A 114 -46.29 6.24 5.86
N GLY A 115 -46.96 5.17 5.44
CA GLY A 115 -48.37 5.20 5.05
C GLY A 115 -49.36 5.13 6.21
N THR A 116 -48.91 4.82 7.42
CA THR A 116 -49.77 4.58 8.60
C THR A 116 -49.37 5.36 9.86
N SER A 117 -48.18 5.95 9.88
CA SER A 117 -47.60 6.60 11.05
C SER A 117 -47.50 8.12 10.89
N THR A 118 -47.27 8.79 12.01
CA THR A 118 -47.09 10.24 12.10
C THR A 118 -45.60 10.60 12.18
N ALA A 119 -45.29 11.89 12.07
CA ALA A 119 -43.93 12.34 12.29
C ALA A 119 -43.48 12.26 13.74
N LEU A 120 -44.41 12.30 14.70
CA LEU A 120 -44.11 12.00 16.10
C LEU A 120 -43.62 10.55 16.25
N ASP A 121 -44.29 9.59 15.62
CA ASP A 121 -43.87 8.18 15.63
C ASP A 121 -42.46 8.01 15.04
N LEU A 122 -42.18 8.70 13.92
CA LEU A 122 -40.84 8.68 13.30
C LEU A 122 -39.79 9.35 14.19
N LEU A 123 -40.13 10.43 14.88
CA LEU A 123 -39.23 11.10 15.82
C LEU A 123 -38.88 10.17 16.99
N GLN A 124 -39.86 9.50 17.56
CA GLN A 124 -39.66 8.53 18.65
C GLN A 124 -38.85 7.31 18.19
N LEU A 125 -39.02 6.88 16.93
CA LEU A 125 -38.31 5.72 16.38
C LEU A 125 -36.87 6.04 15.99
N ALA A 126 -36.64 7.17 15.31
CA ALA A 126 -35.35 7.53 14.74
C ALA A 126 -34.48 8.40 15.66
N ASP A 127 -35.08 9.05 16.67
CA ASP A 127 -34.46 10.03 17.57
C ASP A 127 -33.63 11.08 16.80
N CYS A 128 -34.10 11.46 15.60
CA CYS A 128 -33.35 12.29 14.68
C CYS A 128 -34.27 13.33 14.00
N PRO A 129 -34.24 14.59 14.44
CA PRO A 129 -35.04 15.67 13.86
C PRO A 129 -34.81 15.88 12.35
N GLN A 130 -33.60 15.58 11.86
CA GLN A 130 -33.26 15.67 10.43
C GLN A 130 -34.03 14.65 9.59
N VAL A 131 -34.08 13.40 10.04
CA VAL A 131 -34.81 12.31 9.37
C VAL A 131 -36.28 12.67 9.28
N VAL A 132 -36.86 13.12 10.39
CA VAL A 132 -38.27 13.51 10.48
C VAL A 132 -38.62 14.60 9.48
N LEU A 133 -37.84 15.68 9.44
CA LEU A 133 -38.08 16.78 8.51
C LEU A 133 -37.87 16.39 7.05
N ASP A 134 -36.78 15.69 6.74
CA ASP A 134 -36.50 15.30 5.36
C ASP A 134 -37.56 14.33 4.83
N VAL A 135 -38.03 13.38 5.64
CA VAL A 135 -39.14 12.49 5.28
C VAL A 135 -40.43 13.27 5.07
N ALA A 136 -40.82 14.12 6.03
CA ALA A 136 -42.06 14.89 5.95
C ALA A 136 -42.11 15.83 4.73
N ILE A 137 -40.98 16.40 4.34
CA ILE A 137 -40.87 17.30 3.18
C ILE A 137 -40.77 16.50 1.88
N THR A 138 -39.85 15.53 1.83
CA THR A 138 -39.46 14.87 0.58
C THR A 138 -40.50 13.84 0.17
N ALA A 139 -40.98 13.00 1.09
CA ALA A 139 -41.92 11.92 0.75
C ALA A 139 -43.19 12.51 0.11
N ARG A 140 -43.76 13.53 0.72
CA ARG A 140 -44.97 14.23 0.22
C ARG A 140 -44.75 14.93 -1.12
N SER A 141 -43.54 15.44 -1.38
CA SER A 141 -43.22 16.11 -2.65
C SER A 141 -43.03 15.17 -3.83
N TRP A 142 -42.93 13.86 -3.58
CA TRP A 142 -42.72 12.85 -4.60
C TRP A 142 -43.88 11.86 -4.73
N VAL A 143 -45.01 12.14 -4.08
CA VAL A 143 -46.16 11.24 -4.03
C VAL A 143 -47.42 11.98 -4.46
N ASP A 144 -48.08 11.47 -5.49
CA ASP A 144 -49.32 12.01 -6.04
C ASP A 144 -50.54 11.17 -5.67
N VAL A 145 -51.68 11.84 -5.51
CA VAL A 145 -53.00 11.19 -5.47
C VAL A 145 -53.49 11.08 -6.92
N PRO A 146 -53.57 9.88 -7.52
CA PRO A 146 -54.05 9.76 -8.90
C PRO A 146 -55.48 10.28 -9.01
N ALA A 147 -55.73 11.13 -10.01
CA ALA A 147 -57.08 11.60 -10.33
C ALA A 147 -57.98 10.39 -10.55
N ALA A 148 -59.08 10.32 -9.79
CA ALA A 148 -60.02 9.21 -9.88
C ALA A 148 -60.53 9.09 -11.33
N ALA A 149 -60.15 8.01 -12.02
CA ALA A 149 -60.86 7.62 -13.23
C ALA A 149 -62.30 7.30 -12.82
N ILE A 150 -63.25 7.95 -13.48
CA ILE A 150 -64.69 7.80 -13.25
C ILE A 150 -65.03 6.29 -13.21
N GLY A 151 -65.32 5.77 -12.03
CA GLY A 151 -65.76 4.38 -11.82
C GLY A 151 -64.79 3.42 -11.12
N THR A 152 -63.56 3.81 -10.78
CA THR A 152 -62.64 2.99 -9.97
C THR A 152 -62.20 3.74 -8.72
N SER A 153 -62.41 3.14 -7.54
CA SER A 153 -61.90 3.69 -6.27
C SER A 153 -60.39 3.95 -6.38
N PRO A 154 -59.89 5.13 -5.97
CA PRO A 154 -58.44 5.40 -5.95
C PRO A 154 -57.81 4.50 -4.88
N SER A 155 -57.04 3.49 -5.29
CA SER A 155 -56.56 2.43 -4.39
C SER A 155 -55.09 2.61 -3.95
N GLY A 156 -54.64 3.84 -3.72
CA GLY A 156 -53.30 4.11 -3.19
C GLY A 156 -52.58 5.28 -3.86
N LEU A 157 -51.58 5.79 -3.16
CA LEU A 157 -50.71 6.87 -3.61
C LEU A 157 -49.67 6.37 -4.63
N VAL A 158 -49.27 7.22 -5.58
CA VAL A 158 -48.31 6.87 -6.63
C VAL A 158 -47.04 7.71 -6.47
N VAL A 159 -45.88 7.08 -6.39
CA VAL A 159 -44.59 7.78 -6.37
C VAL A 159 -44.25 8.28 -7.77
N ALA A 160 -43.90 9.55 -7.89
CA ALA A 160 -43.40 10.14 -9.13
C ALA A 160 -42.00 9.59 -9.41
N ASN A 161 -41.77 9.10 -10.63
CA ASN A 161 -40.46 8.58 -11.03
C ASN A 161 -39.49 9.74 -11.33
N PRO A 162 -38.35 9.85 -10.63
CA PRO A 162 -37.33 10.85 -10.96
C PRO A 162 -36.78 10.66 -12.37
N GLU A 163 -36.48 11.77 -13.05
CA GLU A 163 -35.76 11.79 -14.32
C GLU A 163 -34.42 11.03 -14.18
N ARG A 164 -34.05 10.22 -15.17
CA ARG A 164 -32.80 9.46 -15.18
C ARG A 164 -31.95 9.93 -16.34
N PRO A 165 -30.62 10.01 -16.17
CA PRO A 165 -29.75 10.53 -17.21
C PRO A 165 -29.69 9.56 -18.40
N VAL A 166 -29.66 10.14 -19.60
CA VAL A 166 -29.55 9.38 -20.86
C VAL A 166 -28.11 9.15 -21.29
N ASP A 167 -27.20 10.07 -20.95
CA ASP A 167 -25.75 9.98 -21.20
C ASP A 167 -24.94 10.56 -20.01
N ILE A 168 -23.60 10.51 -20.11
CA ILE A 168 -22.71 10.97 -19.04
C ILE A 168 -22.76 12.49 -18.85
N ASP A 169 -22.87 13.25 -19.92
CA ASP A 169 -22.91 14.71 -19.83
C ASP A 169 -24.27 15.16 -19.24
N ASP A 170 -25.35 14.46 -19.60
CA ASP A 170 -26.66 14.59 -18.98
C ASP A 170 -26.66 14.17 -17.51
N ALA A 171 -25.87 13.16 -17.12
CA ALA A 171 -25.69 12.77 -15.72
C ALA A 171 -25.06 13.90 -14.90
N TYR A 172 -24.00 14.55 -15.40
CA TYR A 172 -23.41 15.73 -14.74
C TYR A 172 -24.38 16.90 -14.69
N ARG A 173 -25.10 17.20 -15.79
CA ARG A 173 -26.12 18.25 -15.83
C ARG A 173 -27.20 18.01 -14.77
N LEU A 174 -27.74 16.80 -14.71
CA LEU A 174 -28.83 16.45 -13.81
C LEU A 174 -28.36 16.47 -12.34
N ALA A 175 -27.18 15.93 -12.04
CA ALA A 175 -26.56 16.05 -10.73
C ALA A 175 -26.39 17.52 -10.30
N GLY A 176 -25.89 18.36 -11.21
CA GLY A 176 -25.73 19.80 -10.98
C GLY A 176 -27.04 20.49 -10.65
N LEU A 177 -28.09 20.26 -11.44
CA LEU A 177 -29.41 20.83 -11.18
C LEU A 177 -30.00 20.37 -9.84
N ARG A 178 -29.83 19.11 -9.49
CA ARG A 178 -30.31 18.55 -8.20
C ARG A 178 -29.59 19.15 -7.01
N HIS A 179 -28.28 19.35 -7.13
CA HIS A 179 -27.46 20.03 -6.14
C HIS A 179 -27.89 21.49 -5.93
N LEU A 180 -28.00 22.25 -7.03
CA LEU A 180 -28.45 23.64 -6.97
C LEU A 180 -29.87 23.80 -6.41
N ARG A 181 -30.77 22.85 -6.70
CA ARG A 181 -32.12 22.81 -6.10
C ARG A 181 -32.08 22.56 -4.60
N THR A 182 -31.17 21.72 -4.12
CA THR A 182 -30.97 21.45 -2.68
C THR A 182 -30.51 22.72 -1.96
N ALA A 183 -29.69 23.53 -2.62
CA ALA A 183 -29.29 24.87 -2.18
C ALA A 183 -30.36 25.97 -2.40
N CYS A 184 -31.55 25.62 -2.91
CA CYS A 184 -32.61 26.56 -3.31
C CYS A 184 -32.12 27.73 -4.18
N VAL A 185 -31.23 27.43 -5.14
CA VAL A 185 -30.81 28.41 -6.15
C VAL A 185 -32.02 28.81 -7.01
N PRO A 186 -32.21 30.11 -7.34
CA PRO A 186 -33.34 30.55 -8.14
C PRO A 186 -33.42 29.92 -9.53
N GLU A 187 -34.65 29.63 -9.99
CA GLU A 187 -34.91 28.98 -11.29
C GLU A 187 -34.27 29.72 -12.47
N ARG A 188 -34.18 31.06 -12.42
CA ARG A 188 -33.50 31.86 -13.45
C ARG A 188 -32.04 31.48 -13.68
N PHE A 189 -31.37 30.90 -12.69
CA PHE A 189 -29.99 30.41 -12.79
C PHE A 189 -29.92 28.93 -13.17
N MET A 190 -31.05 28.23 -13.14
CA MET A 190 -31.20 26.82 -13.50
C MET A 190 -31.89 26.62 -14.86
N ASP A 191 -32.11 27.71 -15.59
CA ASP A 191 -32.68 27.68 -16.95
C ASP A 191 -31.78 26.83 -17.87
N PRO A 192 -32.33 25.79 -18.54
CA PRO A 192 -31.57 24.93 -19.45
C PRO A 192 -30.90 25.69 -20.61
N THR A 193 -31.42 26.85 -20.99
CA THR A 193 -30.85 27.69 -22.06
C THR A 193 -29.70 28.57 -21.55
N SER A 194 -29.51 28.64 -20.24
CA SER A 194 -28.48 29.45 -19.59
C SER A 194 -27.27 28.61 -19.18
N LYS A 195 -26.08 29.21 -19.29
CA LYS A 195 -24.84 28.62 -18.80
C LYS A 195 -24.62 28.77 -17.28
N TRP A 196 -25.55 29.41 -16.57
CA TRP A 196 -25.45 29.60 -15.12
C TRP A 196 -25.46 28.29 -14.35
N ALA A 197 -26.33 27.33 -14.69
CA ALA A 197 -26.39 26.05 -14.01
C ALA A 197 -25.07 25.29 -14.14
N GLU A 198 -24.52 25.26 -15.35
CA GLU A 198 -23.22 24.64 -15.66
C GLU A 198 -22.08 25.31 -14.90
N ALA A 199 -22.03 26.64 -14.87
CA ALA A 199 -20.99 27.38 -14.16
C ALA A 199 -21.03 27.15 -12.63
N LEU A 200 -22.23 27.17 -12.04
CA LEU A 200 -22.40 26.98 -10.61
C LEU A 200 -22.18 25.53 -10.17
N ALA A 201 -22.67 24.56 -10.95
CA ALA A 201 -22.42 23.13 -10.72
C ALA A 201 -20.93 22.78 -10.91
N GLY A 202 -20.29 23.33 -11.94
CA GLY A 202 -18.85 23.17 -12.16
C GLY A 202 -18.01 23.76 -11.03
N ARG A 203 -18.45 24.86 -10.40
CA ARG A 203 -17.82 25.41 -9.17
C ARG A 203 -17.93 24.46 -7.98
N ALA A 204 -19.07 23.79 -7.83
CA ALA A 204 -19.29 22.77 -6.80
C ALA A 204 -18.49 21.47 -7.05
N GLY A 205 -17.78 21.35 -8.18
CA GLY A 205 -17.08 20.12 -8.57
C GLY A 205 -17.96 19.10 -9.28
N ILE A 206 -19.16 19.49 -9.72
CA ILE A 206 -20.10 18.63 -10.48
C ILE A 206 -19.82 18.78 -11.97
N ALA A 207 -18.61 18.39 -12.36
CA ALA A 207 -18.13 18.34 -13.72
C ALA A 207 -16.94 17.38 -13.78
N ARG A 208 -16.45 17.07 -14.98
CA ARG A 208 -15.21 16.28 -15.17
C ARG A 208 -13.95 16.93 -14.57
N SER A 209 -14.02 18.23 -14.28
CA SER A 209 -12.99 19.01 -13.61
C SER A 209 -13.65 20.20 -12.91
N GLN A 210 -13.30 20.45 -11.65
CA GLN A 210 -13.84 21.60 -10.93
C GLN A 210 -13.43 22.91 -11.61
N MET A 211 -14.40 23.73 -11.98
CA MET A 211 -14.14 25.02 -12.61
C MET A 211 -13.58 26.01 -11.58
N THR A 212 -12.68 26.89 -11.98
CA THR A 212 -12.28 28.06 -11.17
C THR A 212 -13.35 29.16 -11.21
N LEU A 213 -13.25 30.17 -10.33
CA LEU A 213 -14.16 31.32 -10.36
C LEU A 213 -14.01 32.14 -11.65
N GLU A 214 -12.80 32.24 -12.19
CA GLU A 214 -12.50 32.89 -13.46
C GLU A 214 -13.17 32.17 -14.64
N GLU A 215 -13.03 30.86 -14.73
CA GLU A 215 -13.61 30.04 -15.80
C GLU A 215 -15.14 30.10 -15.77
N ALA A 216 -15.73 29.95 -14.58
CA ALA A 216 -17.17 30.09 -14.39
C ALA A 216 -17.67 31.49 -14.78
N GLY A 217 -16.91 32.53 -14.43
CA GLY A 217 -17.22 33.92 -14.80
C GLY A 217 -17.18 34.14 -16.32
N HIS A 218 -16.14 33.63 -16.97
CA HIS A 218 -16.02 33.68 -18.43
C HIS A 218 -17.17 32.95 -19.14
N LEU A 219 -17.55 31.76 -18.64
CA LEU A 219 -18.61 30.95 -19.23
C LEU A 219 -19.98 31.66 -19.26
N VAL A 220 -20.29 32.44 -18.24
CA VAL A 220 -21.58 33.17 -18.13
C VAL A 220 -21.47 34.65 -18.48
N GLY A 221 -20.28 35.13 -18.88
CA GLY A 221 -20.04 36.52 -19.27
C GLY A 221 -20.10 37.53 -18.11
N VAL A 222 -19.67 37.14 -16.91
CA VAL A 222 -19.63 38.02 -15.71
C VAL A 222 -18.26 38.00 -15.04
N THR A 223 -18.06 38.87 -14.05
CA THR A 223 -16.81 38.93 -13.29
C THR A 223 -16.68 37.75 -12.31
N ARG A 224 -15.44 37.34 -12.02
CA ARG A 224 -15.08 36.39 -10.95
C ARG A 224 -15.81 36.70 -9.64
N GLU A 225 -15.84 37.98 -9.26
CA GLU A 225 -16.47 38.44 -8.02
C GLU A 225 -17.98 38.22 -8.01
N ARG A 226 -18.64 38.34 -9.16
CA ARG A 226 -20.08 38.08 -9.26
C ARG A 226 -20.40 36.60 -9.05
N VAL A 227 -19.58 35.71 -9.60
CA VAL A 227 -19.71 34.26 -9.36
C VAL A 227 -19.47 33.94 -7.89
N ARG A 228 -18.40 34.49 -7.29
CA ARG A 228 -18.07 34.31 -5.87
C ARG A 228 -19.22 34.71 -4.95
N GLN A 229 -19.84 35.86 -5.22
CA GLN A 229 -21.02 36.30 -4.48
C GLN A 229 -22.15 35.28 -4.57
N LEU A 230 -22.46 34.75 -5.76
CA LEU A 230 -23.54 33.78 -5.93
C LEU A 230 -23.23 32.44 -5.25
N THR A 231 -22.01 31.92 -5.37
CA THR A 231 -21.60 30.68 -4.68
C THR A 231 -21.69 30.82 -3.16
N THR A 232 -21.23 31.94 -2.61
CA THR A 232 -21.30 32.20 -1.15
C THR A 232 -22.72 32.42 -0.69
N THR A 233 -23.53 33.20 -1.42
CA THR A 233 -24.90 33.52 -0.98
C THR A 233 -25.83 32.30 -1.02
N HIS A 234 -25.53 31.31 -1.88
CA HIS A 234 -26.33 30.10 -2.02
C HIS A 234 -25.72 28.86 -1.38
N CYS A 235 -24.59 28.98 -0.68
CA CYS A 235 -23.91 27.85 -0.04
C CYS A 235 -23.70 26.68 -1.02
N ILE A 236 -23.27 26.97 -2.25
CA ILE A 236 -23.18 25.96 -3.33
C ILE A 236 -22.14 24.89 -3.01
N ASP A 237 -21.16 25.17 -2.16
CA ASP A 237 -20.12 24.22 -1.75
C ASP A 237 -20.59 23.28 -0.62
N HIS A 238 -21.90 22.97 -0.54
CA HIS A 238 -22.42 22.12 0.52
C HIS A 238 -22.24 20.62 0.26
N ASP A 239 -22.29 19.83 1.34
CA ASP A 239 -22.08 18.37 1.26
C ASP A 239 -23.34 17.53 1.29
N SER A 240 -24.53 18.11 1.54
CA SER A 240 -25.78 17.34 1.51
C SER A 240 -25.98 16.63 0.18
N ARG A 241 -26.15 15.30 0.22
CA ARG A 241 -26.44 14.44 -0.93
C ARG A 241 -27.80 13.76 -0.75
N ARG A 242 -28.51 13.58 -1.86
CA ARG A 242 -29.76 12.79 -1.92
C ARG A 242 -29.49 11.51 -2.67
N ARG A 243 -30.06 10.40 -2.22
CA ARG A 243 -29.95 9.09 -2.88
C ARG A 243 -30.90 9.05 -4.07
N TRP A 244 -30.39 9.31 -5.26
CA TRP A 244 -31.17 9.28 -6.50
C TRP A 244 -31.18 7.85 -7.10
N PRO A 245 -32.28 7.43 -7.74
CA PRO A 245 -32.28 6.17 -8.48
C PRO A 245 -31.28 6.22 -9.65
N LEU A 246 -30.49 5.16 -9.79
CA LEU A 246 -29.49 5.04 -10.86
C LEU A 246 -30.14 4.58 -12.18
N SER A 247 -29.62 5.05 -13.31
CA SER A 247 -29.89 4.43 -14.61
C SER A 247 -29.15 3.09 -14.72
N ILE A 248 -29.53 2.24 -15.68
CA ILE A 248 -28.84 0.96 -15.92
C ILE A 248 -27.33 1.17 -16.14
N GLY A 249 -26.97 2.21 -16.90
CA GLY A 249 -25.57 2.55 -17.14
C GLY A 249 -24.82 3.01 -15.87
N LEU A 250 -25.43 3.85 -15.02
CA LEU A 250 -24.80 4.25 -13.75
C LEU A 250 -24.70 3.08 -12.75
N GLN A 251 -25.67 2.17 -12.76
CA GLN A 251 -25.59 0.94 -11.96
C GLN A 251 -24.44 0.05 -12.44
N SER A 252 -24.28 -0.11 -13.76
CA SER A 252 -23.15 -0.85 -14.35
C SER A 252 -21.79 -0.23 -14.00
N ILE A 253 -21.69 1.10 -13.97
CA ILE A 253 -20.50 1.81 -13.48
C ILE A 253 -20.23 1.46 -12.01
N LYS A 254 -21.25 1.54 -11.16
CA LYS A 254 -21.13 1.20 -9.73
C LYS A 254 -20.62 -0.23 -9.53
N ASP A 255 -21.25 -1.19 -10.20
CA ASP A 255 -20.89 -2.60 -10.10
C ASP A 255 -19.47 -2.87 -10.63
N THR A 256 -19.08 -2.18 -11.71
CA THR A 256 -17.72 -2.28 -12.27
C THR A 256 -16.67 -1.74 -11.31
N LEU A 257 -16.89 -0.56 -10.72
CA LEU A 257 -15.96 0.05 -9.77
C LEU A 257 -15.77 -0.84 -8.54
N VAL A 258 -16.87 -1.32 -7.95
CA VAL A 258 -16.82 -2.23 -6.80
C VAL A 258 -16.12 -3.56 -7.17
N GLY A 259 -16.34 -4.06 -8.38
CA GLY A 259 -15.69 -5.26 -8.90
C GLY A 259 -14.22 -5.09 -9.32
N SER A 260 -13.69 -3.86 -9.30
CA SER A 260 -12.31 -3.53 -9.66
C SER A 260 -11.39 -3.34 -8.44
N VAL A 261 -11.87 -3.58 -7.22
CA VAL A 261 -11.03 -3.50 -6.01
C VAL A 261 -9.76 -4.33 -6.18
N GLY A 262 -8.65 -3.63 -6.03
CA GLY A 262 -7.29 -4.13 -6.17
C GLY A 262 -6.67 -4.01 -7.57
N GLU A 263 -7.48 -3.94 -8.62
CA GLU A 263 -6.95 -3.88 -9.98
C GLU A 263 -6.10 -2.62 -10.18
N SER A 264 -5.16 -2.68 -11.13
CA SER A 264 -4.46 -1.47 -11.59
C SER A 264 -5.46 -0.47 -12.14
N LEU A 265 -5.23 0.83 -11.93
CA LEU A 265 -6.06 1.91 -12.43
C LEU A 265 -6.37 1.76 -13.93
N ASP A 266 -5.37 1.47 -14.77
CA ASP A 266 -5.55 1.28 -16.21
C ASP A 266 -6.51 0.14 -16.56
N THR A 267 -6.48 -0.95 -15.79
CA THR A 267 -7.41 -2.08 -15.98
C THR A 267 -8.82 -1.72 -15.53
N ALA A 268 -8.96 -1.04 -14.39
CA ALA A 268 -10.24 -0.57 -13.89
C ALA A 268 -10.88 0.43 -14.87
N GLU A 269 -10.12 1.41 -15.37
CA GLU A 269 -10.61 2.37 -16.37
C GLU A 269 -10.97 1.71 -17.70
N ARG A 270 -10.21 0.69 -18.14
CA ARG A 270 -10.55 -0.08 -19.34
C ARG A 270 -11.88 -0.83 -19.18
N ARG A 271 -12.08 -1.49 -18.03
CA ARG A 271 -13.35 -2.17 -17.71
C ARG A 271 -14.51 -1.18 -17.62
N LEU A 272 -14.32 -0.06 -16.94
CA LEU A 272 -15.30 1.02 -16.83
C LEU A 272 -15.76 1.52 -18.19
N ASN A 273 -14.81 1.83 -19.09
CA ASN A 273 -15.14 2.33 -20.43
C ASN A 273 -15.72 1.23 -21.34
N THR A 274 -15.39 -0.05 -21.09
CA THR A 274 -16.03 -1.19 -21.77
C THR A 274 -17.50 -1.32 -21.35
N ALA A 275 -17.78 -1.24 -20.04
CA ALA A 275 -19.14 -1.29 -19.50
C ALA A 275 -20.02 -0.14 -20.02
N LEU A 276 -19.43 1.05 -20.21
CA LEU A 276 -20.11 2.19 -20.83
C LEU A 276 -20.46 1.94 -22.30
N ALA A 277 -19.64 1.19 -23.04
CA ALA A 277 -19.83 0.90 -24.46
C ALA A 277 -20.81 -0.25 -24.74
N GLU A 278 -21.29 -0.98 -23.72
CA GLU A 278 -22.18 -2.13 -23.92
C GLU A 278 -23.57 -1.73 -24.49
N PRO A 279 -24.11 -2.50 -25.46
CA PRO A 279 -25.43 -2.24 -26.03
C PRO A 279 -26.52 -2.42 -24.97
N GLY A 280 -27.07 -1.31 -24.50
CA GLY A 280 -28.08 -1.26 -23.43
C GLY A 280 -27.77 -0.25 -22.32
N SER A 281 -26.53 0.25 -22.24
CA SER A 281 -26.15 1.29 -21.27
C SER A 281 -26.82 2.65 -21.58
N ASN A 282 -27.23 2.90 -22.83
CA ASN A 282 -27.64 4.19 -23.42
C ASN A 282 -26.62 5.35 -23.26
N LEU A 283 -25.57 5.20 -22.45
CA LEU A 283 -24.61 6.25 -22.11
C LEU A 283 -23.44 6.40 -23.13
N GLY A 284 -23.33 5.52 -24.13
CA GLY A 284 -22.02 5.05 -24.62
C GLY A 284 -21.56 5.31 -26.06
N LEU A 285 -22.30 5.95 -26.98
CA LEU A 285 -21.84 5.99 -28.39
C LEU A 285 -21.00 7.22 -28.79
N GLU A 286 -21.10 8.35 -28.08
CA GLU A 286 -20.36 9.59 -28.43
C GLU A 286 -19.59 10.23 -27.25
N SER A 287 -19.68 9.63 -26.06
CA SER A 287 -19.12 10.20 -24.83
C SER A 287 -17.61 9.96 -24.73
N ARG A 288 -16.84 11.02 -24.42
CA ARG A 288 -15.42 10.91 -24.05
C ARG A 288 -15.24 9.89 -22.91
N PRO A 289 -14.12 9.14 -22.86
CA PRO A 289 -13.87 8.18 -21.79
C PRO A 289 -14.03 8.81 -20.41
N LEU A 290 -14.60 8.05 -19.48
CA LEU A 290 -14.79 8.45 -18.09
C LEU A 290 -13.61 7.89 -17.29
N GLY A 291 -12.85 8.79 -16.65
CA GLY A 291 -11.77 8.39 -15.75
C GLY A 291 -12.30 7.87 -14.42
N PHE A 292 -11.48 7.11 -13.70
CA PHE A 292 -11.86 6.46 -12.44
C PHE A 292 -12.40 7.43 -11.39
N GLU A 293 -11.64 8.49 -11.07
CA GLU A 293 -12.02 9.48 -10.06
C GLU A 293 -13.33 10.19 -10.41
N ASN A 294 -13.51 10.51 -11.69
CA ASN A 294 -14.74 11.13 -12.20
C ASN A 294 -15.95 10.20 -12.07
N ALA A 295 -15.77 8.90 -12.25
CA ALA A 295 -16.85 7.92 -12.06
C ALA A 295 -17.24 7.78 -10.57
N VAL A 296 -16.24 7.71 -9.69
CA VAL A 296 -16.46 7.69 -8.22
C VAL A 296 -17.19 8.95 -7.77
N ALA A 297 -16.72 10.13 -8.19
CA ALA A 297 -17.33 11.41 -7.85
C ALA A 297 -18.77 11.51 -8.38
N LEU A 298 -19.01 11.12 -9.64
CA LEU A 298 -20.35 11.16 -10.24
C LEU A 298 -21.35 10.30 -9.47
N LEU A 299 -20.98 9.08 -9.04
CA LEU A 299 -21.84 8.25 -8.20
C LEU A 299 -22.09 8.88 -6.82
N GLY A 300 -21.07 9.51 -6.23
CA GLY A 300 -21.21 10.30 -5.01
C GLY A 300 -22.26 11.42 -5.14
N TRP A 301 -22.29 12.13 -6.27
CA TRP A 301 -23.31 13.15 -6.54
C TRP A 301 -24.74 12.61 -6.70
N PHE A 302 -24.88 11.33 -7.05
CA PHE A 302 -26.17 10.62 -7.05
C PHE A 302 -26.52 10.01 -5.68
N GLY A 303 -25.69 10.20 -4.66
CA GLY A 303 -25.89 9.65 -3.31
C GLY A 303 -25.57 8.16 -3.21
N HIS A 304 -24.68 7.64 -4.07
CA HIS A 304 -24.17 6.27 -4.03
C HIS A 304 -22.63 6.27 -3.93
N PRO A 305 -22.04 6.80 -2.83
CA PRO A 305 -20.60 6.74 -2.66
C PRO A 305 -20.14 5.27 -2.67
N VAL A 306 -19.08 4.97 -3.43
CA VAL A 306 -18.49 3.62 -3.50
C VAL A 306 -17.33 3.43 -2.53
N GLY A 307 -16.84 4.51 -1.91
CA GLY A 307 -15.76 4.43 -0.93
C GLY A 307 -14.47 3.86 -1.52
N LEU A 308 -14.09 4.25 -2.74
CA LEU A 308 -12.87 3.79 -3.40
C LEU A 308 -11.92 4.95 -3.70
N CYS A 309 -10.62 4.68 -3.62
CA CYS A 309 -9.53 5.57 -4.01
C CYS A 309 -8.45 4.83 -4.82
N VAL A 310 -7.41 5.55 -5.22
CA VAL A 310 -6.23 5.00 -5.89
C VAL A 310 -5.03 5.11 -4.94
N ASP A 311 -4.30 4.02 -4.73
CA ASP A 311 -3.09 4.01 -3.90
C ASP A 311 -1.86 4.59 -4.62
N ASP A 312 -0.74 4.73 -3.90
CA ASP A 312 0.53 5.24 -4.43
C ASP A 312 1.15 4.36 -5.54
N VAL A 313 0.61 3.16 -5.76
CA VAL A 313 1.02 2.20 -6.78
C VAL A 313 0.01 2.15 -7.94
N TRP A 314 -0.89 3.14 -8.02
CA TRP A 314 -1.90 3.27 -9.05
C TRP A 314 -2.89 2.08 -9.09
N ARG A 315 -3.35 1.61 -7.93
CA ARG A 315 -4.37 0.56 -7.81
C ARG A 315 -5.60 1.02 -7.05
N VAL A 316 -6.74 0.44 -7.42
CA VAL A 316 -8.02 0.73 -6.77
C VAL A 316 -8.05 0.08 -5.38
N GLN A 317 -8.33 0.84 -4.34
CA GLN A 317 -8.50 0.32 -2.98
C GLN A 317 -9.74 0.95 -2.30
N PRO A 318 -10.31 0.30 -1.28
CA PRO A 318 -11.29 0.94 -0.41
C PRO A 318 -10.68 2.15 0.31
N LEU A 319 -11.47 3.21 0.53
CA LEU A 319 -11.13 4.33 1.41
C LEU A 319 -11.00 3.84 2.86
N ASP A 320 -10.05 4.39 3.62
CA ASP A 320 -9.85 4.07 5.04
C ASP A 320 -11.15 4.25 5.85
N GLU A 321 -11.95 5.28 5.51
CA GLU A 321 -13.26 5.58 6.11
C GLU A 321 -14.29 4.47 5.88
N ALA A 322 -14.25 3.79 4.73
CA ALA A 322 -15.15 2.68 4.43
C ALA A 322 -14.81 1.41 5.24
N LEU A 323 -13.63 1.37 5.86
CA LEU A 323 -13.16 0.28 6.72
C LEU A 323 -13.24 0.65 8.22
N SER A 324 -13.83 1.80 8.57
CA SER A 324 -13.97 2.29 9.95
C SER A 324 -12.65 2.37 10.72
N LEU A 325 -11.54 2.63 10.02
CA LEU A 325 -10.21 2.70 10.65
C LEU A 325 -10.08 3.96 11.53
N PRO A 326 -9.40 3.87 12.69
CA PRO A 326 -9.04 5.05 13.49
C PRO A 326 -8.14 6.01 12.70
N GLU A 327 -8.24 7.33 12.91
CA GLU A 327 -7.46 8.35 12.18
C GLU A 327 -5.93 8.13 12.21
N SER A 328 -5.41 7.44 13.23
CA SER A 328 -3.97 7.14 13.35
C SER A 328 -3.51 5.91 12.55
N VAL A 329 -4.43 5.13 11.99
CA VAL A 329 -4.15 3.87 11.30
C VAL A 329 -4.61 3.97 9.85
N THR A 330 -3.69 3.76 8.91
CA THR A 330 -3.98 3.80 7.47
C THR A 330 -3.65 2.44 6.84
N LEU A 331 -4.30 2.10 5.73
CA LEU A 331 -3.97 0.89 4.96
C LEU A 331 -2.50 0.86 4.52
N ALA A 332 -1.94 2.01 4.13
CA ALA A 332 -0.52 2.13 3.80
C ALA A 332 0.38 1.86 5.02
N GLY A 333 -0.02 2.33 6.21
CA GLY A 333 0.66 2.03 7.46
C GLY A 333 0.67 0.53 7.77
N ILE A 334 -0.49 -0.13 7.65
CA ILE A 334 -0.63 -1.59 7.85
C ILE A 334 0.24 -2.35 6.84
N ARG A 335 0.20 -1.95 5.56
CA ARG A 335 1.06 -2.54 4.53
C ARG A 335 2.54 -2.39 4.88
N MET A 336 2.96 -1.23 5.40
CA MET A 336 4.34 -0.99 5.80
C MET A 336 4.79 -1.78 7.03
N MET A 337 3.88 -2.23 7.90
CA MET A 337 4.21 -3.15 8.99
C MET A 337 4.85 -4.45 8.48
N VAL A 338 4.51 -4.90 7.26
CA VAL A 338 5.15 -6.06 6.64
C VAL A 338 6.66 -5.88 6.55
N TRP A 339 7.12 -4.70 6.10
CA TRP A 339 8.54 -4.39 6.01
C TRP A 339 9.19 -4.33 7.40
N GLU A 340 8.55 -3.66 8.35
CA GLU A 340 9.08 -3.46 9.71
C GLU A 340 9.25 -4.76 10.47
N LEU A 341 8.27 -5.67 10.36
CA LEU A 341 8.30 -6.99 11.00
C LEU A 341 9.19 -8.00 10.27
N SER A 342 9.51 -7.78 8.99
CA SER A 342 10.36 -8.67 8.18
C SER A 342 11.87 -8.58 8.45
N GLU A 343 12.29 -7.77 9.45
CA GLU A 343 13.70 -7.48 9.76
C GLU A 343 14.50 -6.97 8.54
N GLY A 344 13.84 -6.24 7.63
CA GLY A 344 14.46 -5.65 6.44
C GLY A 344 14.64 -6.61 5.26
N THR A 345 14.07 -7.81 5.31
CA THR A 345 14.05 -8.74 4.17
C THR A 345 12.90 -8.45 3.19
N GLY A 346 11.81 -7.87 3.68
CA GLY A 346 10.55 -7.68 3.00
C GLY A 346 9.61 -8.89 3.06
N PHE A 347 10.08 -10.06 3.52
CA PHE A 347 9.25 -11.26 3.64
C PHE A 347 8.64 -11.40 5.03
N LEU A 348 7.32 -11.58 5.09
CA LEU A 348 6.58 -11.87 6.32
C LEU A 348 5.56 -12.98 6.08
N ARG A 349 5.17 -13.72 7.11
CA ARG A 349 4.02 -14.63 7.02
C ARG A 349 2.75 -13.83 7.30
N GLU A 350 1.70 -14.06 6.52
CA GLU A 350 0.43 -13.38 6.71
C GLU A 350 -0.16 -13.52 8.14
N PRO A 351 -0.10 -14.70 8.80
CA PRO A 351 -0.52 -14.81 10.20
C PRO A 351 0.19 -13.86 11.16
N ASP A 352 1.47 -13.54 10.91
CA ASP A 352 2.25 -12.63 11.75
C ASP A 352 1.76 -11.18 11.56
N LEU A 353 1.40 -10.80 10.32
CA LEU A 353 0.77 -9.51 10.06
C LEU A 353 -0.60 -9.42 10.71
N VAL A 354 -1.46 -10.44 10.53
CA VAL A 354 -2.80 -10.47 11.12
C VAL A 354 -2.73 -10.33 12.63
N GLN A 355 -1.78 -11.00 13.28
CA GLN A 355 -1.58 -10.86 14.72
C GLN A 355 -1.15 -9.43 15.09
N ALA A 356 -0.22 -8.83 14.36
CA ALA A 356 0.23 -7.46 14.63
C ALA A 356 -0.89 -6.43 14.40
N VAL A 357 -1.75 -6.61 13.39
CA VAL A 357 -2.91 -5.75 13.13
C VAL A 357 -3.97 -5.94 14.20
N ARG A 358 -4.20 -7.17 14.69
CA ARG A 358 -5.09 -7.43 15.83
C ARG A 358 -4.60 -6.72 17.10
N ASP A 359 -3.30 -6.71 17.34
CA ASP A 359 -2.73 -6.01 18.49
C ASP A 359 -2.89 -4.48 18.35
N LEU A 360 -2.90 -3.96 17.12
CA LEU A 360 -3.13 -2.55 16.81
C LEU A 360 -4.61 -2.15 16.87
N LEU A 361 -5.52 -3.04 16.46
CA LEU A 361 -6.97 -2.85 16.37
C LEU A 361 -7.70 -3.92 17.20
N PRO A 362 -7.60 -3.89 18.54
CA PRO A 362 -8.14 -4.95 19.39
C PRO A 362 -9.68 -4.97 19.45
N GLU A 363 -10.33 -3.87 19.06
CA GLU A 363 -11.79 -3.73 19.06
C GLU A 363 -12.44 -4.28 17.78
N PHE A 364 -11.66 -4.62 16.75
CA PHE A 364 -12.19 -5.14 15.49
C PHE A 364 -12.50 -6.64 15.61
N GLU A 365 -13.67 -7.03 15.10
CA GLU A 365 -14.05 -8.43 14.95
C GLU A 365 -13.21 -9.13 13.87
N GLU A 366 -13.20 -10.47 13.88
CA GLU A 366 -12.31 -11.24 12.99
C GLU A 366 -12.57 -10.99 11.50
N ASP A 367 -13.82 -10.79 11.10
CA ASP A 367 -14.20 -10.51 9.72
C ASP A 367 -13.77 -9.10 9.27
N ASP A 368 -13.81 -8.11 10.17
CA ASP A 368 -13.36 -6.75 9.87
C ASP A 368 -11.84 -6.67 9.81
N LEU A 369 -11.13 -7.36 10.71
CA LEU A 369 -9.67 -7.51 10.63
C LEU A 369 -9.25 -8.13 9.30
N ARG A 370 -9.94 -9.19 8.85
CA ARG A 370 -9.66 -9.81 7.55
C ARG A 370 -9.88 -8.85 6.40
N ARG A 371 -10.99 -8.08 6.41
CA ARG A 371 -11.26 -7.05 5.40
C ARG A 371 -10.18 -5.99 5.33
N VAL A 372 -9.73 -5.49 6.48
CA VAL A 372 -8.65 -4.49 6.57
C VAL A 372 -7.34 -5.06 6.04
N VAL A 373 -6.96 -6.27 6.46
CA VAL A 373 -5.73 -6.92 5.99
C VAL A 373 -5.82 -7.21 4.49
N ASP A 374 -6.94 -7.76 4.00
CA ASP A 374 -7.19 -8.02 2.58
C ASP A 374 -7.03 -6.74 1.74
N ALA A 375 -7.60 -5.62 2.22
CA ALA A 375 -7.48 -4.33 1.56
C ALA A 375 -6.03 -3.83 1.55
N ALA A 376 -5.29 -3.99 2.65
CA ALA A 376 -3.93 -3.46 2.78
C ALA A 376 -2.87 -4.24 1.98
N ILE A 377 -3.00 -5.57 1.89
CA ILE A 377 -1.93 -6.45 1.37
C ILE A 377 -2.35 -7.40 0.24
N GLY A 378 -3.56 -7.25 -0.31
CA GLY A 378 -4.11 -8.19 -1.30
C GLY A 378 -3.17 -8.54 -2.46
N TYR A 379 -2.35 -7.58 -2.93
CA TYR A 379 -1.39 -7.76 -4.03
C TYR A 379 0.00 -8.24 -3.60
N ASP A 380 0.36 -8.03 -2.35
CA ASP A 380 1.65 -8.41 -1.80
C ASP A 380 1.68 -9.90 -1.39
N ARG A 381 0.52 -10.57 -1.45
CA ARG A 381 0.38 -12.01 -1.18
C ARG A 381 1.11 -12.88 -2.21
N LEU A 382 2.00 -13.70 -1.69
CA LEU A 382 2.70 -14.77 -2.37
C LEU A 382 2.19 -16.14 -1.90
N PRO A 383 2.53 -17.24 -2.60
CA PRO A 383 2.12 -18.59 -2.25
C PRO A 383 2.49 -18.96 -0.82
N LEU A 384 1.80 -19.99 -0.31
CA LEU A 384 1.95 -20.50 1.05
C LEU A 384 1.64 -19.49 2.18
N GLY A 385 1.06 -18.31 1.88
CA GLY A 385 0.78 -17.28 2.90
C GLY A 385 2.02 -16.45 3.27
N TYR A 386 2.92 -16.24 2.31
CA TYR A 386 3.98 -15.23 2.42
C TYR A 386 3.50 -13.90 1.87
N LEU A 387 4.04 -12.82 2.41
CA LEU A 387 3.88 -11.45 1.92
C LEU A 387 5.24 -10.94 1.49
N PHE A 388 5.27 -10.02 0.51
CA PHE A 388 6.49 -9.31 0.16
C PHE A 388 6.24 -7.81 -0.06
N VAL A 389 6.77 -6.99 0.85
CA VAL A 389 6.68 -5.52 0.79
C VAL A 389 8.07 -4.93 1.00
N VAL A 390 8.43 -3.93 0.19
CA VAL A 390 9.73 -3.24 0.28
C VAL A 390 9.58 -1.73 0.17
N LYS A 391 10.45 -0.98 0.84
CA LYS A 391 10.50 0.50 0.75
C LYS A 391 10.99 1.03 -0.60
N SER A 392 11.80 0.24 -1.30
CA SER A 392 12.41 0.62 -2.58
C SER A 392 12.67 -0.60 -3.44
N THR A 393 12.72 -0.38 -4.75
CA THR A 393 13.08 -1.40 -5.77
C THR A 393 14.54 -1.88 -5.66
N ASP A 394 15.37 -1.23 -4.83
CA ASP A 394 16.75 -1.62 -4.51
C ASP A 394 16.86 -2.41 -3.20
N CYS A 395 15.86 -3.26 -2.91
CA CYS A 395 15.88 -4.10 -1.73
C CYS A 395 16.99 -5.18 -1.81
N ALA A 396 17.37 -5.72 -0.65
CA ALA A 396 18.45 -6.70 -0.54
C ALA A 396 18.25 -7.93 -1.44
N VAL A 397 17.00 -8.40 -1.57
CA VAL A 397 16.64 -9.56 -2.41
C VAL A 397 16.94 -9.27 -3.87
N PHE A 398 16.36 -8.21 -4.44
CA PHE A 398 16.57 -7.86 -5.85
C PHE A 398 18.03 -7.48 -6.14
N GLY A 399 18.72 -6.83 -5.20
CA GLY A 399 20.14 -6.53 -5.33
C GLY A 399 21.01 -7.79 -5.44
N VAL A 400 20.70 -8.86 -4.69
CA VAL A 400 21.40 -10.15 -4.81
C VAL A 400 21.11 -10.80 -6.17
N LEU A 401 19.84 -10.86 -6.58
CA LEU A 401 19.47 -11.48 -7.86
C LEU A 401 20.14 -10.77 -9.05
N ARG A 402 20.11 -9.44 -9.09
CA ARG A 402 20.78 -8.64 -10.13
C ARG A 402 22.29 -8.88 -10.14
N ARG A 403 22.94 -8.92 -8.97
CA ARG A 403 24.38 -9.24 -8.88
C ARG A 403 24.70 -10.65 -9.34
N MET A 404 23.85 -11.65 -9.10
CA MET A 404 24.13 -12.99 -9.63
C MET A 404 23.98 -13.02 -11.15
N LEU A 405 22.93 -12.35 -11.66
CA LEU A 405 22.66 -12.26 -13.10
C LEU A 405 23.73 -11.45 -13.86
N SER A 406 24.43 -10.51 -13.23
CA SER A 406 25.55 -9.81 -13.88
C SER A 406 26.76 -10.72 -14.14
N TRP A 407 26.90 -11.84 -13.42
CA TRP A 407 27.99 -12.81 -13.63
C TRP A 407 27.62 -13.91 -14.62
N ALA A 408 26.35 -14.32 -14.64
CA ALA A 408 25.81 -15.29 -15.58
C ALA A 408 24.32 -14.98 -15.81
N ASN A 409 23.90 -14.86 -17.07
CA ASN A 409 22.51 -14.61 -17.45
C ASN A 409 22.21 -15.41 -18.73
N PRO A 410 21.18 -16.27 -18.75
CA PRO A 410 20.24 -16.60 -17.66
C PRO A 410 20.82 -17.54 -16.60
N LEU A 411 20.14 -17.65 -15.45
CA LEU A 411 20.45 -18.59 -14.36
C LEU A 411 19.27 -19.45 -13.95
N PRO A 412 19.49 -20.72 -13.56
CA PRO A 412 18.45 -21.53 -12.92
C PRO A 412 17.97 -20.88 -11.62
N LEU A 413 16.66 -20.89 -11.39
CA LEU A 413 16.06 -20.34 -10.17
C LEU A 413 16.62 -20.99 -8.90
N SER A 414 16.96 -22.28 -8.97
CA SER A 414 17.60 -23.02 -7.88
C SER A 414 18.98 -22.46 -7.51
N GLU A 415 19.79 -22.00 -8.47
CA GLU A 415 21.07 -21.35 -8.18
C GLU A 415 20.87 -19.98 -7.55
N LEU A 416 19.95 -19.16 -8.10
CA LEU A 416 19.59 -17.86 -7.53
C LEU A 416 19.12 -17.98 -6.07
N PHE A 417 18.30 -19.00 -5.79
CA PHE A 417 17.84 -19.31 -4.45
C PHE A 417 19.00 -19.64 -3.48
N GLU A 418 19.94 -20.48 -3.92
CA GLU A 418 21.09 -20.85 -3.09
C GLU A 418 22.00 -19.65 -2.80
N GLY A 419 22.22 -18.77 -3.80
CA GLY A 419 22.97 -17.53 -3.60
C GLY A 419 22.27 -16.57 -2.63
N LEU A 420 20.94 -16.45 -2.72
CA LEU A 420 20.13 -15.66 -1.78
C LEU A 420 20.22 -16.23 -0.35
N ASP A 421 20.13 -17.55 -0.20
CA ASP A 421 20.25 -18.23 1.10
C ASP A 421 21.62 -18.06 1.74
N ARG A 422 22.70 -18.10 0.96
CA ARG A 422 24.05 -17.77 1.44
C ARG A 422 24.11 -16.34 1.98
N ARG A 423 23.56 -15.37 1.24
CA ARG A 423 23.57 -13.97 1.65
C ARG A 423 22.77 -13.76 2.93
N PHE A 424 21.63 -14.43 3.06
CA PHE A 424 20.78 -14.34 4.24
C PHE A 424 21.49 -14.90 5.48
N ARG A 425 22.12 -16.07 5.35
CA ARG A 425 22.96 -16.66 6.42
C ARG A 425 24.11 -15.75 6.85
N PHE A 426 24.79 -15.10 5.90
CA PHE A 426 25.88 -14.17 6.21
C PHE A 426 25.42 -12.95 7.00
N ARG A 427 24.25 -12.41 6.66
CA ARG A 427 23.68 -11.23 7.33
C ARG A 427 22.92 -11.56 8.60
N GLY A 428 22.77 -12.85 8.95
CA GLY A 428 21.95 -13.29 10.08
C GLY A 428 20.47 -12.99 9.88
N LEU A 429 20.00 -12.93 8.63
CA LEU A 429 18.60 -12.66 8.30
C LEU A 429 17.73 -13.91 8.51
N PRO A 430 16.41 -13.75 8.65
CA PRO A 430 15.46 -14.86 8.64
C PRO A 430 15.68 -15.79 7.44
N LYS A 431 15.31 -17.06 7.57
CA LYS A 431 15.50 -18.04 6.48
C LYS A 431 14.77 -17.60 5.20
N VAL A 432 15.41 -17.78 4.05
CA VAL A 432 14.79 -17.49 2.74
C VAL A 432 13.49 -18.30 2.59
N PRO A 433 12.38 -17.68 2.13
CA PRO A 433 11.13 -18.38 1.84
C PRO A 433 11.32 -19.51 0.82
N PRO A 434 10.42 -20.51 0.74
CA PRO A 434 10.54 -21.63 -0.20
C PRO A 434 10.68 -21.21 -1.68
N LEU A 435 11.28 -22.07 -2.50
CA LEU A 435 11.57 -21.80 -3.92
C LEU A 435 10.34 -21.36 -4.72
N GLU A 436 9.16 -21.90 -4.41
CA GLU A 436 7.89 -21.52 -5.07
C GLU A 436 7.47 -20.08 -4.79
N VAL A 437 7.79 -19.56 -3.61
CA VAL A 437 7.54 -18.16 -3.21
C VAL A 437 8.47 -17.24 -3.98
N ILE A 438 9.75 -17.59 -4.07
CA ILE A 438 10.74 -16.83 -4.84
C ILE A 438 10.40 -16.86 -6.34
N ARG A 439 9.93 -18.00 -6.86
CA ARG A 439 9.47 -18.12 -8.25
C ARG A 439 8.36 -17.12 -8.56
N GLU A 440 7.34 -17.08 -7.70
CA GLU A 440 6.20 -16.18 -7.89
C GLU A 440 6.59 -14.71 -7.72
N LEU A 441 7.49 -14.40 -6.77
CA LEU A 441 8.05 -13.06 -6.65
C LEU A 441 8.77 -12.61 -7.93
N VAL A 442 9.63 -13.46 -8.49
CA VAL A 442 10.35 -13.18 -9.74
C VAL A 442 9.36 -12.94 -10.88
N ARG A 443 8.35 -13.80 -11.05
CA ARG A 443 7.30 -13.65 -12.08
C ARG A 443 6.57 -12.30 -12.03
N ARG A 444 6.32 -11.78 -10.83
CA ARG A 444 5.60 -10.52 -10.63
C ARG A 444 6.48 -9.29 -10.77
N THR A 445 7.81 -9.46 -10.78
CA THR A 445 8.74 -8.36 -10.74
C THR A 445 9.19 -8.01 -12.16
N ALA A 446 8.80 -6.83 -12.65
CA ALA A 446 9.09 -6.39 -14.02
C ALA A 446 10.58 -6.34 -14.41
N SER A 447 11.50 -6.34 -13.45
CA SER A 447 12.95 -6.37 -13.71
C SER A 447 13.49 -7.75 -14.08
N PHE A 448 12.68 -8.81 -14.02
CA PHE A 448 13.11 -10.17 -14.29
C PHE A 448 12.12 -10.89 -15.20
N ASP A 449 12.66 -11.71 -16.10
CA ASP A 449 11.90 -12.66 -16.90
C ASP A 449 12.19 -14.08 -16.41
N ILE A 450 11.20 -14.97 -16.51
CA ILE A 450 11.36 -16.38 -16.16
C ILE A 450 10.73 -17.28 -17.23
N ASP A 451 11.57 -18.09 -17.86
CA ASP A 451 11.17 -19.12 -18.82
C ASP A 451 11.52 -20.51 -18.28
N GLY A 452 10.49 -21.32 -18.02
CA GLY A 452 10.64 -22.61 -17.34
C GLY A 452 11.26 -22.47 -15.94
N ASP A 453 12.52 -22.86 -15.80
CA ASP A 453 13.31 -22.77 -14.57
C ASP A 453 14.43 -21.72 -14.63
N PHE A 454 14.59 -21.03 -15.76
CA PHE A 454 15.65 -20.05 -15.98
C PHE A 454 15.12 -18.63 -15.81
N VAL A 455 15.88 -17.82 -15.09
CA VAL A 455 15.60 -16.41 -14.82
C VAL A 455 16.64 -15.56 -15.53
N SER A 456 16.19 -14.47 -16.14
CA SER A 456 17.03 -13.46 -16.79
C SER A 456 16.67 -12.05 -16.33
N SER A 457 17.62 -11.12 -16.45
CA SER A 457 17.31 -9.70 -16.32
C SER A 457 16.42 -9.27 -17.49
N ALA A 458 15.29 -8.61 -17.21
CA ALA A 458 14.38 -8.13 -18.25
C ALA A 458 14.99 -6.92 -18.98
N THR A 459 14.80 -6.86 -20.30
CA THR A 459 15.20 -5.68 -21.11
C THR A 459 14.23 -4.53 -20.83
N PRO A 460 14.67 -3.30 -20.53
CA PRO A 460 13.76 -2.20 -20.24
C PRO A 460 12.80 -1.92 -21.40
N GLN A 461 11.51 -1.74 -21.12
CA GLN A 461 10.55 -1.32 -22.15
C GLN A 461 10.85 0.13 -22.63
N PRO A 462 10.51 0.49 -23.89
CA PRO A 462 10.84 1.81 -24.47
C PRO A 462 10.31 3.02 -23.67
N VAL A 463 9.20 2.87 -22.95
CA VAL A 463 8.61 3.95 -22.13
C VAL A 463 9.41 4.18 -20.84
N GLN A 464 10.05 3.13 -20.29
CA GLN A 464 10.90 3.23 -19.10
C GLN A 464 12.30 3.77 -19.45
N GLN A 465 12.76 3.58 -20.69
CA GLN A 465 13.98 4.23 -21.20
C GLN A 465 13.90 5.77 -21.14
N ILE A 466 12.73 6.34 -21.44
CA ILE A 466 12.51 7.80 -21.39
C ILE A 466 12.65 8.33 -19.96
N ALA A 467 12.12 7.63 -18.96
CA ALA A 467 12.24 8.00 -17.55
C ALA A 467 13.66 7.80 -16.97
N LEU A 468 14.43 6.85 -17.51
CA LEU A 468 15.84 6.64 -17.16
C LEU A 468 16.75 7.72 -17.77
N TRP A 469 16.47 8.16 -19.00
CA TRP A 469 17.17 9.26 -19.67
C TRP A 469 16.97 10.61 -18.95
N GLU A 470 15.75 10.90 -18.46
CA GLU A 470 15.48 12.14 -17.69
C GLU A 470 16.18 12.17 -16.32
N ARG A 471 16.56 11.01 -15.76
CA ARG A 471 17.37 10.90 -14.52
C ARG A 471 18.88 10.82 -14.76
N GLY A 472 19.34 10.99 -15.99
CA GLY A 472 20.76 11.01 -16.33
C GLY A 472 21.48 9.67 -16.21
N ARG A 473 20.77 8.53 -16.29
CA ARG A 473 21.40 7.22 -16.49
C ARG A 473 21.27 6.84 -17.96
N GLU A 474 22.40 6.75 -18.66
CA GLU A 474 22.46 6.21 -20.01
C GLU A 474 21.95 4.76 -20.00
N ALA A 475 21.16 4.40 -21.01
CA ALA A 475 20.48 3.11 -21.10
C ALA A 475 21.38 1.96 -21.61
N ASP A 476 22.69 2.22 -21.73
CA ASP A 476 23.70 1.31 -22.28
C ASP A 476 24.58 0.64 -21.21
N ASP A 477 24.30 0.84 -19.92
CA ASP A 477 24.92 0.03 -18.87
C ASP A 477 24.35 -1.40 -18.93
N GLU A 478 24.86 -2.22 -19.86
CA GLU A 478 25.01 -3.65 -19.59
C GLU A 478 25.55 -3.74 -18.17
N GLN A 479 24.79 -4.38 -17.28
CA GLN A 479 25.06 -4.37 -15.85
C GLN A 479 26.34 -5.19 -15.61
N GLU A 480 27.50 -4.57 -15.85
CA GLU A 480 28.79 -5.22 -15.82
C GLU A 480 29.04 -5.73 -14.41
N ALA A 481 29.63 -6.93 -14.35
CA ALA A 481 30.00 -7.54 -13.10
C ALA A 481 31.02 -6.65 -12.37
N ASP A 482 30.61 -6.02 -11.27
CA ASP A 482 31.50 -5.26 -10.38
C ASP A 482 32.62 -6.17 -9.88
N ASP A 483 33.82 -5.95 -10.41
CA ASP A 483 35.03 -6.73 -10.15
C ASP A 483 36.00 -6.01 -9.19
N GLU A 484 35.67 -4.78 -8.77
CA GLU A 484 36.49 -3.98 -7.85
C GLU A 484 36.32 -4.43 -6.39
N THR A 485 35.16 -4.99 -6.03
CA THR A 485 34.92 -5.55 -4.69
C THR A 485 35.69 -6.84 -4.45
N ILE A 486 35.95 -7.23 -3.19
CA ILE A 486 36.59 -8.53 -2.86
C ILE A 486 35.79 -9.71 -3.45
N LEU A 487 34.46 -9.65 -3.41
CA LEU A 487 33.61 -10.68 -4.01
C LEU A 487 33.76 -10.69 -5.54
N GLY A 488 33.78 -9.51 -6.15
CA GLY A 488 34.02 -9.34 -7.57
C GLY A 488 35.37 -9.88 -8.03
N TRP A 489 36.42 -9.58 -7.26
CA TRP A 489 37.77 -10.13 -7.46
C TRP A 489 37.77 -11.66 -7.40
N ILE A 490 37.11 -12.29 -6.42
CA ILE A 490 36.97 -13.76 -6.38
C ILE A 490 36.25 -14.27 -7.63
N GLY A 491 35.18 -13.58 -8.06
CA GLY A 491 34.47 -13.89 -9.28
C GLY A 491 35.38 -13.85 -10.52
N ARG A 492 36.26 -12.84 -10.62
CA ARG A 492 37.25 -12.70 -11.70
C ARG A 492 38.25 -13.87 -11.69
N GLN A 493 38.82 -14.18 -10.53
CA GLN A 493 39.74 -15.32 -10.37
C GLN A 493 39.10 -16.64 -10.81
N LEU A 494 37.83 -16.86 -10.46
CA LEU A 494 37.08 -18.04 -10.89
C LEU A 494 36.74 -18.00 -12.38
N ARG A 495 36.42 -16.83 -12.94
CA ARG A 495 36.12 -16.67 -14.37
C ARG A 495 37.35 -16.99 -15.24
N GLU A 496 38.53 -16.57 -14.81
CA GLU A 496 39.80 -16.75 -15.53
C GLU A 496 40.40 -18.16 -15.36
N ALA A 497 39.98 -18.90 -14.33
CA ALA A 497 40.48 -20.25 -14.06
C ALA A 497 39.94 -21.30 -15.05
N ASP A 498 40.76 -22.31 -15.35
CA ASP A 498 40.37 -23.46 -16.16
C ASP A 498 39.15 -24.18 -15.55
N GLY A 499 38.11 -24.37 -16.37
CA GLY A 499 36.84 -24.98 -15.94
C GLY A 499 36.04 -24.12 -14.95
N HIS A 500 36.43 -22.87 -14.74
CA HIS A 500 35.86 -21.94 -13.76
C HIS A 500 35.88 -22.43 -12.31
N VAL A 501 36.90 -23.23 -11.94
CA VAL A 501 37.03 -23.84 -10.63
C VAL A 501 38.41 -23.61 -10.03
N LEU A 502 38.43 -23.19 -8.78
CA LEU A 502 39.66 -23.08 -7.98
C LEU A 502 39.50 -23.75 -6.63
N HIS A 503 40.60 -24.31 -6.13
CA HIS A 503 40.68 -24.77 -4.75
C HIS A 503 40.86 -23.60 -3.78
N ARG A 504 40.31 -23.70 -2.56
CA ARG A 504 40.39 -22.70 -1.48
C ARG A 504 41.78 -22.09 -1.33
N SER A 505 42.81 -22.95 -1.24
CA SER A 505 44.19 -22.52 -1.02
C SER A 505 44.76 -21.72 -2.20
N ALA A 506 44.32 -21.98 -3.43
CA ALA A 506 44.75 -21.20 -4.59
C ALA A 506 44.16 -19.78 -4.54
N ILE A 507 42.87 -19.66 -4.21
CA ILE A 507 42.20 -18.35 -4.05
C ILE A 507 42.85 -17.55 -2.92
N LEU A 508 43.15 -18.20 -1.78
CA LEU A 508 43.79 -17.53 -0.64
C LEU A 508 45.25 -17.14 -0.92
N GLU A 509 46.00 -17.92 -1.70
CA GLU A 509 47.36 -17.57 -2.14
C GLU A 509 47.32 -16.34 -3.06
N ALA A 510 46.47 -16.35 -4.09
CA ALA A 510 46.32 -15.21 -5.00
C ALA A 510 45.94 -13.93 -4.24
N GLY A 511 45.00 -14.04 -3.29
CA GLY A 511 44.60 -12.90 -2.47
C GLY A 511 45.73 -12.35 -1.60
N ARG A 512 46.65 -13.21 -1.12
CA ARG A 512 47.84 -12.76 -0.38
C ARG A 512 48.82 -12.02 -1.27
N LEU A 513 49.11 -12.56 -2.45
CA LEU A 513 50.02 -11.93 -3.41
C LEU A 513 49.54 -10.54 -3.84
N GLU A 514 48.23 -10.32 -3.85
CA GLU A 514 47.60 -9.02 -4.15
C GLU A 514 47.32 -8.15 -2.90
N GLY A 515 47.76 -8.57 -1.71
CA GLY A 515 47.61 -7.78 -0.47
C GLY A 515 46.18 -7.69 0.07
N LEU A 516 45.28 -8.57 -0.35
CA LEU A 516 43.90 -8.62 0.14
C LEU A 516 43.80 -9.23 1.54
N ASN A 517 42.81 -8.80 2.31
CA ASN A 517 42.52 -9.40 3.61
C ASN A 517 41.97 -10.83 3.42
N THR A 518 42.83 -11.82 3.66
CA THR A 518 42.50 -13.26 3.54
C THR A 518 41.34 -13.73 4.43
N THR A 519 41.07 -13.03 5.54
CA THR A 519 39.89 -13.30 6.37
C THR A 519 38.62 -12.94 5.62
N SER A 520 38.58 -11.75 5.01
CA SER A 520 37.46 -11.30 4.19
C SER A 520 37.27 -12.19 2.96
N VAL A 521 38.37 -12.56 2.28
CA VAL A 521 38.32 -13.52 1.16
C VAL A 521 37.72 -14.86 1.61
N GLY A 522 38.16 -15.40 2.75
CA GLY A 522 37.61 -16.63 3.32
C GLY A 522 36.12 -16.55 3.61
N VAL A 523 35.64 -15.41 4.13
CA VAL A 523 34.21 -15.16 4.38
C VAL A 523 33.42 -15.14 3.06
N TYR A 524 33.90 -14.43 2.04
CA TYR A 524 33.23 -14.36 0.74
C TYR A 524 33.28 -15.68 -0.05
N ILE A 525 34.32 -16.50 0.13
CA ILE A 525 34.33 -17.88 -0.41
C ILE A 525 33.20 -18.72 0.20
N GLN A 526 32.90 -18.53 1.50
CA GLN A 526 31.89 -19.30 2.21
C GLN A 526 30.46 -18.81 1.95
N PHE A 527 30.28 -17.49 1.84
CA PHE A 527 28.97 -16.84 1.84
C PHE A 527 28.66 -15.98 0.62
N GLY A 528 29.61 -15.80 -0.30
CA GLY A 528 29.41 -15.00 -1.50
C GLY A 528 28.33 -15.61 -2.38
N GLU A 529 27.38 -14.79 -2.80
CA GLU A 529 26.24 -15.22 -3.62
C GLU A 529 26.65 -15.74 -5.01
N ILE A 530 27.84 -15.38 -5.52
CA ILE A 530 28.36 -15.82 -6.83
C ILE A 530 29.34 -17.00 -6.75
N VAL A 531 29.64 -17.51 -5.55
CA VAL A 531 30.65 -18.55 -5.31
C VAL A 531 29.99 -19.81 -4.76
N PHE A 532 30.19 -20.95 -5.44
CA PHE A 532 29.52 -22.21 -5.11
C PHE A 532 30.55 -23.31 -4.81
N PRO A 533 30.44 -24.03 -3.67
CA PRO A 533 31.33 -25.13 -3.35
C PRO A 533 31.05 -26.32 -4.27
N VAL A 534 32.12 -26.90 -4.82
CA VAL A 534 32.08 -28.11 -5.63
C VAL A 534 33.16 -29.07 -5.15
N GLY A 535 32.76 -30.24 -4.66
CA GLY A 535 33.71 -31.22 -4.12
C GLY A 535 34.44 -30.75 -2.85
N GLN A 536 35.57 -31.38 -2.55
CA GLN A 536 36.33 -31.11 -1.31
C GLN A 536 37.24 -29.89 -1.49
N GLY A 537 36.79 -28.73 -1.00
CA GLY A 537 37.60 -27.51 -0.92
C GLY A 537 37.73 -26.75 -2.25
N CYS A 538 37.03 -27.15 -3.30
CA CYS A 538 36.97 -26.39 -4.56
C CYS A 538 35.68 -25.57 -4.63
N TYR A 539 35.76 -24.47 -5.37
CA TYR A 539 34.68 -23.53 -5.57
C TYR A 539 34.58 -23.18 -7.05
N ARG A 540 33.36 -22.96 -7.52
CA ARG A 540 33.03 -22.57 -8.88
C ARG A 540 32.32 -21.22 -8.91
N LEU A 541 32.35 -20.57 -10.06
CA LEU A 541 31.51 -19.41 -10.34
C LEU A 541 30.04 -19.82 -10.52
N VAL A 542 29.11 -18.93 -10.16
CA VAL A 542 27.68 -19.08 -10.49
C VAL A 542 27.46 -19.28 -12.00
N GLY A 543 26.50 -20.11 -12.37
CA GLY A 543 26.21 -20.46 -13.76
C GLY A 543 27.20 -21.43 -14.43
N SER A 544 28.37 -21.67 -13.85
CA SER A 544 29.31 -22.66 -14.39
C SER A 544 28.97 -24.09 -13.94
N SER A 545 29.25 -25.08 -14.78
CA SER A 545 29.01 -26.51 -14.49
C SER A 545 30.28 -27.32 -14.78
N PRO A 546 31.30 -27.21 -13.90
CA PRO A 546 32.57 -27.90 -14.09
C PRO A 546 32.41 -29.42 -14.05
N SER A 547 33.15 -30.11 -14.91
CA SER A 547 33.26 -31.56 -14.94
C SER A 547 34.03 -32.10 -13.73
N ALA A 548 33.82 -33.38 -13.41
CA ALA A 548 34.56 -34.05 -12.34
C ALA A 548 36.08 -34.01 -12.56
N SER A 549 36.53 -34.09 -13.82
CA SER A 549 37.95 -33.99 -14.17
C SER A 549 38.55 -32.62 -13.88
N GLU A 550 37.80 -31.53 -14.11
CA GLU A 550 38.26 -30.16 -13.82
C GLU A 550 38.34 -29.91 -12.30
N ILE A 551 37.36 -30.41 -11.55
CA ILE A 551 37.37 -30.35 -10.09
C ILE A 551 38.58 -31.12 -9.52
N ASP A 552 38.84 -32.33 -10.02
CA ASP A 552 39.99 -33.13 -9.59
C ASP A 552 41.33 -32.52 -10.03
N ALA A 553 41.39 -31.87 -11.19
CA ALA A 553 42.57 -31.15 -11.65
C ALA A 553 42.89 -29.96 -10.75
N ALA A 554 41.90 -29.12 -10.43
CA ALA A 554 42.05 -27.99 -9.51
C ALA A 554 42.51 -28.46 -8.12
N ARG A 555 41.91 -29.53 -7.61
CA ARG A 555 42.31 -30.15 -6.34
C ARG A 555 43.74 -30.69 -6.38
N THR A 556 44.09 -31.44 -7.42
CA THR A 556 45.42 -32.06 -7.55
C THR A 556 46.50 -31.00 -7.69
N SER A 557 46.21 -29.93 -8.43
CA SER A 557 47.10 -28.76 -8.56
C SER A 557 47.39 -28.15 -7.18
N ALA A 558 46.35 -27.88 -6.38
CA ALA A 558 46.51 -27.37 -5.03
C ALA A 558 47.25 -28.33 -4.10
N LEU A 559 46.97 -29.63 -4.18
CA LEU A 559 47.67 -30.65 -3.38
C LEU A 559 49.16 -30.75 -3.73
N ARG A 560 49.53 -30.61 -5.01
CA ARG A 560 50.94 -30.58 -5.44
C ARG A 560 51.68 -29.35 -4.91
N ALA A 561 50.99 -28.23 -4.77
CA ALA A 561 51.52 -27.01 -4.18
C ALA A 561 51.48 -27.01 -2.63
N THR A 562 50.94 -28.05 -1.99
CA THR A 562 50.75 -28.07 -0.54
C THR A 562 52.04 -28.42 0.21
N VAL A 563 52.50 -27.49 1.04
CA VAL A 563 53.51 -27.71 2.07
C VAL A 563 52.83 -28.24 3.34
N PRO A 564 53.23 -29.40 3.87
CA PRO A 564 52.67 -29.92 5.13
C PRO A 564 53.24 -29.17 6.33
N THR A 565 52.37 -28.82 7.28
CA THR A 565 52.81 -28.26 8.57
C THR A 565 53.59 -29.31 9.35
N ARG A 566 54.80 -28.98 9.80
CA ARG A 566 55.61 -29.84 10.68
C ARG A 566 55.92 -29.11 11.96
N ILE A 567 55.81 -29.79 13.09
CA ILE A 567 56.00 -29.19 14.42
C ILE A 567 57.04 -30.01 15.17
N ALA A 568 58.13 -29.37 15.58
CA ALA A 568 59.05 -29.90 16.56
C ALA A 568 58.77 -29.26 17.93
N TYR A 569 58.75 -30.09 18.97
CA TYR A 569 58.38 -29.68 20.33
C TYR A 569 59.61 -29.70 21.23
N ARG A 570 59.87 -28.60 21.94
CA ARG A 570 60.85 -28.55 23.03
C ARG A 570 60.14 -28.05 24.29
N TYR A 571 59.98 -28.93 25.27
CA TYR A 571 59.39 -28.59 26.57
C TYR A 571 60.43 -27.97 27.49
N THR A 572 60.06 -26.92 28.20
CA THR A 572 60.88 -26.23 29.20
C THR A 572 60.14 -26.22 30.54
N ASP A 573 60.81 -25.77 31.60
CA ASP A 573 60.19 -25.68 32.93
C ASP A 573 59.05 -24.63 32.98
N CYS A 574 59.11 -23.61 32.11
CA CYS A 574 58.15 -22.51 32.05
C CYS A 574 57.09 -22.68 30.95
N GLY A 575 57.22 -23.67 30.06
CA GLY A 575 56.28 -23.85 28.95
C GLY A 575 56.75 -24.76 27.82
N VAL A 576 56.47 -24.37 26.58
CA VAL A 576 56.83 -25.16 25.39
C VAL A 576 57.19 -24.27 24.20
N ARG A 577 58.32 -24.57 23.57
CA ARG A 577 58.74 -23.99 22.30
C ARG A 577 58.32 -24.90 21.15
N LEU A 578 57.59 -24.35 20.19
CA LEU A 578 57.18 -25.03 18.95
C LEU A 578 58.00 -24.44 17.80
N SER A 579 58.84 -25.26 17.16
CA SER A 579 59.44 -24.90 15.87
C SER A 579 58.53 -25.44 14.78
N VAL A 580 57.87 -24.54 14.07
CA VAL A 580 56.81 -24.86 13.12
C VAL A 580 57.27 -24.53 11.71
N ARG A 581 57.40 -25.55 10.87
CA ARG A 581 57.37 -25.34 9.43
C ARG A 581 55.93 -25.06 9.04
N VAL A 582 55.65 -23.85 8.61
CA VAL A 582 54.30 -23.41 8.31
C VAL A 582 53.83 -24.05 7.02
N GLY A 583 52.78 -24.87 7.10
CA GLY A 583 52.13 -25.45 5.92
C GLY A 583 50.88 -24.66 5.50
N ASN A 584 50.36 -24.94 4.30
CA ASN A 584 49.20 -24.22 3.76
C ASN A 584 47.99 -24.29 4.69
N ALA A 585 47.72 -25.44 5.31
CA ALA A 585 46.59 -25.58 6.23
C ALA A 585 46.68 -24.65 7.45
N LEU A 586 47.87 -24.53 8.05
CA LEU A 586 48.10 -23.59 9.16
C LEU A 586 47.99 -22.14 8.66
N ARG A 587 48.57 -21.84 7.49
CA ARG A 587 48.54 -20.50 6.92
C ARG A 587 47.14 -20.02 6.55
N ASP A 588 46.33 -20.91 5.97
CA ASP A 588 44.98 -20.64 5.45
C ASP A 588 43.90 -20.56 6.55
N SER A 589 44.19 -21.07 7.75
CA SER A 589 43.21 -21.15 8.85
C SER A 589 43.67 -20.48 10.14
N GLY A 590 44.98 -20.29 10.34
CA GLY A 590 45.58 -19.93 11.62
C GLY A 590 45.34 -20.96 12.71
N VAL A 591 45.06 -22.20 12.33
CA VAL A 591 44.78 -23.31 13.25
C VAL A 591 45.96 -24.28 13.28
N LEU A 592 46.52 -24.49 14.47
CA LEU A 592 47.64 -25.38 14.72
C LEU A 592 47.19 -26.61 15.51
N ALA A 593 47.29 -27.79 14.89
CA ALA A 593 47.06 -29.05 15.59
C ALA A 593 48.29 -29.42 16.44
N VAL A 594 48.12 -29.51 17.76
CA VAL A 594 49.21 -29.79 18.72
C VAL A 594 49.04 -31.14 19.39
N ASN A 595 50.12 -31.74 19.89
CA ASN A 595 50.06 -33.04 20.56
C ASN A 595 49.32 -32.97 21.93
N VAL A 596 48.88 -34.12 22.43
CA VAL A 596 48.10 -34.23 23.69
C VAL A 596 48.84 -33.65 24.91
N ARG A 597 50.18 -33.72 24.93
CA ARG A 597 50.97 -33.18 26.05
C ARG A 597 50.89 -31.65 26.07
N THR A 598 51.07 -30.99 24.93
CA THR A 598 50.92 -29.54 24.80
C THR A 598 49.48 -29.09 25.09
N GLN A 599 48.49 -29.86 24.66
CA GLN A 599 47.08 -29.58 24.99
C GLN A 599 46.82 -29.57 26.50
N ARG A 600 47.36 -30.57 27.22
CA ARG A 600 47.21 -30.67 28.69
C ARG A 600 47.93 -29.53 29.41
N LEU A 601 49.08 -29.08 28.90
CA LEU A 601 49.84 -27.98 29.48
C LEU A 601 49.09 -26.63 29.36
N ILE A 602 48.44 -26.39 28.23
CA ILE A 602 47.63 -25.18 27.99
C ILE A 602 46.30 -25.24 28.77
N ALA A 603 45.65 -26.41 28.82
CA ALA A 603 44.39 -26.65 29.52
C ALA A 603 43.29 -25.60 29.19
N ASN A 604 42.84 -24.83 30.18
CA ASN A 604 41.80 -23.78 30.05
C ASN A 604 42.39 -22.37 30.19
N ARG A 605 43.69 -22.20 29.96
CA ARG A 605 44.35 -20.89 30.04
C ARG A 605 44.00 -20.05 28.83
N THR A 606 43.80 -18.76 29.06
CA THR A 606 43.74 -17.75 28.01
C THR A 606 45.16 -17.25 27.79
N ILE A 607 45.72 -17.52 26.61
CA ILE A 607 47.11 -17.16 26.28
C ILE A 607 47.10 -16.04 25.26
N GLN A 608 47.73 -14.90 25.56
CA GLN A 608 47.82 -13.76 24.65
C GLN A 608 48.87 -14.01 23.58
N VAL A 609 48.55 -13.75 22.30
CA VAL A 609 49.46 -13.95 21.17
C VAL A 609 50.15 -12.63 20.83
N ASN A 610 51.48 -12.63 20.85
CA ASN A 610 52.32 -11.47 20.62
C ASN A 610 53.33 -11.74 19.51
N SER A 611 53.64 -10.73 18.71
CA SER A 611 54.86 -10.66 17.90
C SER A 611 55.93 -9.82 18.64
N ALA A 612 57.02 -9.48 17.97
CA ALA A 612 57.99 -8.52 18.51
C ALA A 612 57.41 -7.09 18.60
N GLU A 613 56.45 -6.76 17.74
CA GLU A 613 55.97 -5.40 17.53
C GLU A 613 54.56 -5.17 18.08
N ASP A 614 53.72 -6.20 18.15
CA ASP A 614 52.28 -6.05 18.44
C ASP A 614 51.63 -7.22 19.19
N THR A 615 50.41 -6.97 19.68
CA THR A 615 49.51 -7.98 20.27
C THR A 615 48.41 -8.36 19.28
N HIS A 616 48.22 -9.65 19.04
CA HIS A 616 47.36 -10.23 17.99
C HIS A 616 46.15 -11.00 18.50
N GLY A 617 45.74 -10.73 19.75
CA GLY A 617 44.58 -11.37 20.38
C GLY A 617 44.96 -12.53 21.29
N HIS A 618 44.11 -13.55 21.38
CA HIS A 618 44.27 -14.68 22.31
C HIS A 618 44.14 -16.02 21.58
N LEU A 619 44.87 -17.02 22.09
CA LEU A 619 44.68 -18.40 21.67
C LEU A 619 43.36 -18.93 22.20
N GLY A 620 42.57 -19.48 21.29
CA GLY A 620 41.45 -20.34 21.64
C GLY A 620 41.78 -21.81 21.38
N ARG A 621 41.04 -22.69 22.05
CA ARG A 621 41.23 -24.14 21.96
C ARG A 621 39.94 -24.84 21.56
N SER A 622 40.03 -25.73 20.57
CA SER A 622 38.98 -26.69 20.24
C SER A 622 39.60 -28.06 20.04
N ASN A 623 39.27 -29.02 20.90
CA ASN A 623 39.86 -30.35 20.92
C ASN A 623 41.41 -30.33 20.87
N ALA A 624 41.98 -30.84 19.77
CA ALA A 624 43.42 -30.93 19.53
C ALA A 624 44.03 -29.71 18.82
N ALA A 625 43.21 -28.69 18.55
CA ALA A 625 43.57 -27.55 17.73
C ALA A 625 43.64 -26.27 18.56
N LEU A 626 44.70 -25.49 18.34
CA LEU A 626 44.85 -24.13 18.80
C LEU A 626 44.51 -23.18 17.65
N PHE A 627 43.66 -22.19 17.89
CA PHE A 627 43.29 -21.18 16.90
C PHE A 627 43.65 -19.78 17.41
N GLY A 628 43.80 -18.83 16.49
CA GLY A 628 44.19 -17.44 16.80
C GLY A 628 45.53 -17.02 16.21
N PHE A 629 46.18 -17.87 15.40
CA PHE A 629 47.46 -17.52 14.78
C PHE A 629 47.33 -16.69 13.49
N SER A 630 46.15 -16.56 12.89
CA SER A 630 45.99 -15.89 11.59
C SER A 630 46.51 -14.45 11.57
N SER A 631 46.19 -13.67 12.62
CA SER A 631 46.57 -12.26 12.71
C SER A 631 48.09 -12.09 12.81
N VAL A 632 48.76 -12.86 13.68
CA VAL A 632 50.21 -12.77 13.86
C VAL A 632 50.98 -13.31 12.64
N LEU A 633 50.49 -14.38 11.99
CA LEU A 633 51.10 -14.88 10.76
C LEU A 633 50.97 -13.90 9.59
N ASN A 634 49.86 -13.14 9.52
CA ASN A 634 49.70 -12.06 8.55
C ASN A 634 50.65 -10.88 8.84
N ALA A 635 50.78 -10.49 10.12
CA ALA A 635 51.66 -9.39 10.51
C ALA A 635 53.15 -9.68 10.25
N LEU A 636 53.55 -10.95 10.39
CA LEU A 636 54.91 -11.42 10.13
C LEU A 636 55.17 -11.80 8.65
N ASP A 637 54.19 -11.59 7.76
CA ASP A 637 54.22 -11.96 6.34
C ASP A 637 54.68 -13.41 6.08
N VAL A 638 54.21 -14.34 6.92
CA VAL A 638 54.63 -15.74 6.87
C VAL A 638 54.08 -16.43 5.63
N MET A 639 54.90 -17.20 4.93
CA MET A 639 54.53 -17.99 3.75
C MET A 639 54.58 -19.50 4.02
N PRO A 640 53.79 -20.32 3.29
CA PRO A 640 53.93 -21.77 3.36
C PRO A 640 55.35 -22.21 2.99
N GLY A 641 56.03 -22.89 3.91
CA GLY A 641 57.44 -23.26 3.78
C GLY A 641 58.32 -22.70 4.88
N ASP A 642 57.96 -21.52 5.39
CA ASP A 642 58.73 -20.77 6.37
C ASP A 642 58.81 -21.47 7.72
N GLN A 643 59.84 -21.13 8.48
CA GLN A 643 60.04 -21.59 9.84
C GLN A 643 59.67 -20.48 10.80
N VAL A 644 58.74 -20.80 11.68
CA VAL A 644 58.27 -19.89 12.74
C VAL A 644 58.48 -20.57 14.08
N VAL A 645 58.98 -19.81 15.04
CA VAL A 645 59.10 -20.24 16.44
C VAL A 645 57.93 -19.66 17.22
N ILE A 646 57.17 -20.53 17.88
CA ILE A 646 56.10 -20.16 18.81
C ILE A 646 56.54 -20.55 20.22
N ASP A 647 56.84 -19.54 21.03
CA ASP A 647 57.23 -19.68 22.42
C ASP A 647 56.01 -19.47 23.32
N LEU A 648 55.49 -20.57 23.86
CA LEU A 648 54.40 -20.56 24.83
C LEU A 648 54.97 -20.49 26.24
N ASP A 649 54.87 -19.33 26.89
CA ASP A 649 55.19 -19.14 28.30
C ASP A 649 53.91 -19.29 29.14
N LEU A 650 53.87 -20.33 29.96
CA LEU A 650 52.73 -20.65 30.81
C LEU A 650 52.80 -19.94 32.17
N THR A 651 53.90 -19.26 32.49
CA THR A 651 54.00 -18.41 33.68
C THR A 651 53.26 -17.11 33.44
N ASP A 652 53.55 -16.48 32.29
CA ASP A 652 52.99 -15.19 31.90
C ASP A 652 51.72 -15.32 31.06
N ASN A 653 51.34 -16.53 30.67
CA ASN A 653 50.24 -16.83 29.74
C ASN A 653 50.36 -16.06 28.42
N THR A 654 51.55 -16.07 27.82
CA THR A 654 51.84 -15.43 26.53
C THR A 654 52.37 -16.43 25.51
N ALA A 655 52.12 -16.14 24.24
CA ALA A 655 52.62 -16.86 23.08
C ALA A 655 53.39 -15.87 22.20
N HIS A 656 54.72 -15.94 22.19
CA HIS A 656 55.54 -15.11 21.33
C HIS A 656 55.81 -15.84 20.02
N VAL A 657 55.41 -15.24 18.90
CA VAL A 657 55.58 -15.76 17.55
C VAL A 657 56.61 -14.91 16.82
N ARG A 658 57.62 -15.56 16.24
CA ARG A 658 58.68 -14.90 15.46
C ARG A 658 59.17 -15.79 14.33
N MET A 659 59.71 -15.17 13.28
CA MET A 659 60.45 -15.89 12.24
C MET A 659 61.70 -16.54 12.84
N ASP A 660 62.06 -17.72 12.33
CA ASP A 660 63.32 -18.38 12.67
C ASP A 660 64.41 -17.87 11.72
N ASP A 661 65.19 -16.88 12.17
CA ASP A 661 66.22 -16.20 11.36
C ASP A 661 67.41 -17.11 10.96
N ASP A 662 67.44 -18.37 11.42
CA ASP A 662 68.53 -19.34 11.18
C ASP A 662 68.32 -20.23 9.93
N ALA A 663 67.44 -19.86 8.99
CA ALA A 663 67.16 -20.67 7.80
C ALA A 663 68.11 -20.45 6.60
N ASP A 664 68.95 -19.40 6.62
CA ASP A 664 69.91 -19.04 5.54
C ASP A 664 71.39 -18.98 6.02
N SER A 665 71.79 -19.81 6.99
CA SER A 665 73.21 -19.98 7.38
C SER A 665 73.74 -21.39 7.19
#